data_AF-A0A927LT36-F1
#
_entry.id   AF-A0A927LT36-F1
#
_cell.length_a   1.000
_cell.length_b   1.000
_cell.length_c   1.000
_cell.angle_alpha   90.00
_cell.angle_beta   90.00
_cell.angle_gamma   90.00
#
_symmetry.space_group_name_H-M   'P 1'
#
loop_
_entity.id
_entity.type
_entity.pdbx_description
1 polymer ?
#
loop_
_entity_poly.entity_id
_entity_poly.type
_entity_poly.pdbx_seq_one_letter_code
_entity_poly.pdbx_strand_id
1 'polypeptide(L)'
;MSFLLKLLGLDKTDASKTERSTHETVEAKKNGPANPSASVSSAASSVRQVDNEVKEPRGSNADTSIPGHTVRSKESIKADLERAKHLRSRHLIDAIKSGQVNESERILSEGIDPNVFDDSGYNPLMYCVQKGWVYLAKLLIQAGADPYLTNEVGISAIKMAEDSKRQPMLGLFSTVQAPVPEDRKCTASSGTSRSSAVHPAYEEENAYLKKTQSTIAQVIQSHKRSSHNGFGAGDAYAESILRNRYAGTIKRLEEAYDSPFFGRYDFHSDAGQGSKIYIGRMGIESYVTNWEAPAANVFYKKELGPVTCSLGTGVVTLIRQMTIHSGTLVRIHDSNWVEHQKQDYFDPILYERLQQNTGDSLKDIVETIQPEQNEIIRADKKVPLIIQGSAGSGKTTIAIHRLAYLLRMHPHMTPQRVIIFGPNKMFLQYIQNVLPDLGVTDVQQTTFEEWALDLLKLKGHPIQYRSFYDSIHPTNRSDNQRLERIAKLKGSFEYGGWVLAGLKSWIDRKFRPPCTFEAHTSFGTFRIPQTEMSKWFQEDYRYSPYAKRREQIIRRIENRYDSFMKALEEETGEHAARDQSFTEALSEFKTLWRAVTAYDVYCDILSGPDAAYDLAQLFQLNGEEASFFTLRAEEMAGKREVEFDDLAVLLQIHKVLYGDPAKYQYVIVDEAQDFSAMQIRCVEETAEEGSLMLLGDLGQSIFSFRGIERWDELKLQIKPEYYELSTSYRSTIPITRLANRIIEPWSRGRYTTSLPVLRNGEEPVIRRFTDDAGIAEAIFSLKDKWIERKRVNIAIIARHLDTLVRLREIMPPNARGEVISDPSATYEGGMVWIPTYLAKGLEFDAVVVVDASSSQYESEDDLAQRFLYVAATRALHELFLFYKGSPYPALIS
;
A
#
# COMPACT_ATOMS: atom_id res chain seq x y z
N MET A 1 -28.99 -15.44 -13.89
CA MET A 1 -27.66 -14.81 -13.71
C MET A 1 -27.23 -13.91 -14.87
N SER A 2 -26.90 -14.38 -16.08
CA SER A 2 -26.46 -13.49 -17.19
C SER A 2 -27.37 -12.26 -17.40
N PHE A 3 -28.70 -12.41 -17.36
CA PHE A 3 -29.65 -11.28 -17.42
C PHE A 3 -29.40 -10.18 -16.35
N LEU A 4 -29.06 -10.56 -15.12
CA LEU A 4 -28.79 -9.61 -14.03
C LEU A 4 -27.45 -8.88 -14.24
N LEU A 5 -26.42 -9.60 -14.68
CA LEU A 5 -25.13 -9.02 -15.07
C LEU A 5 -25.26 -8.07 -16.28
N LYS A 6 -26.18 -8.36 -17.21
CA LYS A 6 -26.50 -7.48 -18.33
C LYS A 6 -27.16 -6.16 -17.91
N LEU A 7 -27.93 -6.13 -16.82
CA LEU A 7 -28.46 -4.87 -16.25
C LEU A 7 -27.35 -3.96 -15.71
N LEU A 8 -26.21 -4.54 -15.31
CA LEU A 8 -24.99 -3.82 -14.93
C LEU A 8 -24.02 -3.61 -16.11
N GLY A 9 -24.38 -4.01 -17.34
CA GLY A 9 -23.51 -3.88 -18.50
C GLY A 9 -22.23 -4.74 -18.46
N LEU A 10 -22.26 -5.88 -17.77
CA LEU A 10 -21.10 -6.77 -17.57
C LEU A 10 -21.02 -7.96 -18.54
N ASP A 11 -21.98 -8.12 -19.46
CA ASP A 11 -22.05 -9.27 -20.38
C ASP A 11 -21.38 -8.96 -21.74
N LYS A 12 -20.27 -9.65 -22.05
CA LYS A 12 -19.47 -9.47 -23.29
C LYS A 12 -19.86 -10.45 -24.41
N THR A 13 -21.15 -10.79 -24.52
CA THR A 13 -21.69 -11.51 -25.68
C THR A 13 -21.92 -10.57 -26.86
N ASP A 14 -20.83 -10.23 -27.56
CA ASP A 14 -20.85 -9.46 -28.82
C ASP A 14 -21.52 -10.26 -29.95
N ALA A 15 -22.83 -10.13 -30.06
CA ALA A 15 -23.61 -10.70 -31.15
C ALA A 15 -23.59 -9.79 -32.40
N SER A 16 -22.41 -9.63 -33.05
CA SER A 16 -22.30 -9.46 -34.52
C SER A 16 -20.86 -9.18 -35.01
N LYS A 17 -20.24 -10.19 -35.64
CA LYS A 17 -19.42 -10.06 -36.86
C LYS A 17 -19.00 -11.43 -37.40
N THR A 18 -19.88 -12.00 -38.21
CA THR A 18 -19.55 -13.10 -39.13
C THR A 18 -18.72 -12.58 -40.31
N GLU A 19 -17.58 -13.22 -40.64
CA GLU A 19 -17.48 -14.13 -41.80
C GLU A 19 -16.08 -14.78 -41.97
N ARG A 20 -16.08 -16.13 -41.98
CA ARG A 20 -15.34 -17.10 -42.84
C ARG A 20 -13.86 -16.89 -43.26
N SER A 21 -13.01 -17.80 -42.78
CA SER A 21 -12.25 -18.80 -43.60
C SER A 21 -11.67 -19.88 -42.65
N THR A 22 -11.96 -21.19 -42.69
CA THR A 22 -11.63 -22.27 -43.68
C THR A 22 -10.12 -22.35 -43.99
N HIS A 23 -9.32 -23.31 -43.52
CA HIS A 23 -9.40 -24.77 -43.73
C HIS A 23 -8.45 -25.59 -42.80
N GLU A 24 -8.82 -26.85 -42.52
CA GLU A 24 -8.04 -28.13 -42.63
C GLU A 24 -6.48 -28.15 -42.63
N THR A 25 -5.75 -29.21 -42.22
CA THR A 25 -6.01 -30.57 -41.65
C THR A 25 -4.69 -31.20 -41.11
N VAL A 26 -4.79 -32.42 -40.54
CA VAL A 26 -3.88 -33.59 -40.67
C VAL A 26 -3.31 -34.16 -39.35
N GLU A 27 -3.46 -35.48 -39.24
CA GLU A 27 -3.02 -36.41 -38.18
C GLU A 27 -1.46 -36.61 -38.20
N ALA A 28 -0.77 -37.48 -37.44
CA ALA A 28 -1.17 -38.76 -36.84
C ALA A 28 -0.09 -39.38 -35.91
N LYS A 29 -0.53 -40.25 -34.98
CA LYS A 29 0.08 -41.56 -34.57
C LYS A 29 1.53 -41.56 -33.99
N LYS A 30 1.98 -42.50 -33.16
CA LYS A 30 1.41 -43.57 -32.31
C LYS A 30 2.55 -44.09 -31.42
N ASN A 31 2.26 -44.53 -30.19
CA ASN A 31 2.63 -45.85 -29.62
C ASN A 31 2.41 -45.88 -28.10
N GLY A 32 1.75 -46.93 -27.60
CA GLY A 32 1.69 -47.29 -26.18
C GLY A 32 2.52 -48.56 -25.92
N PRO A 33 2.15 -49.46 -24.96
CA PRO A 33 0.99 -49.37 -24.07
C PRO A 33 1.21 -49.84 -22.60
N ALA A 34 0.15 -49.67 -21.79
CA ALA A 34 -0.33 -50.56 -20.72
C ALA A 34 0.54 -50.94 -19.49
N ASN A 35 0.10 -50.45 -18.30
CA ASN A 35 -0.59 -51.20 -17.21
C ASN A 35 -0.01 -52.51 -16.62
N PRO A 36 -0.37 -52.92 -15.36
CA PRO A 36 -1.50 -52.44 -14.55
C PRO A 36 -1.27 -52.19 -13.02
N SER A 37 -2.29 -51.55 -12.41
CA SER A 37 -2.89 -51.83 -11.07
C SER A 37 -2.09 -51.77 -9.75
N ALA A 38 -2.54 -50.85 -8.87
CA ALA A 38 -3.09 -51.10 -7.50
C ALA A 38 -2.27 -51.88 -6.43
N SER A 39 -2.41 -51.68 -5.11
CA SER A 39 -2.95 -50.59 -4.27
C SER A 39 -2.79 -50.99 -2.77
N VAL A 40 -2.78 -50.01 -1.83
CA VAL A 40 -3.14 -50.16 -0.39
C VAL A 40 -2.15 -50.85 0.60
N SER A 41 -1.51 -49.99 1.40
CA SER A 41 -1.24 -49.98 2.87
C SER A 41 -0.89 -51.21 3.76
N SER A 42 0.03 -50.90 4.70
CA SER A 42 -0.02 -51.09 6.17
C SER A 42 0.24 -52.46 6.87
N ALA A 43 1.16 -52.39 7.86
CA ALA A 43 1.16 -53.08 9.18
C ALA A 43 1.30 -54.63 9.21
N ALA A 44 1.86 -55.30 10.25
CA ALA A 44 2.68 -54.92 11.42
C ALA A 44 3.32 -56.19 12.06
N SER A 45 4.33 -56.03 12.95
CA SER A 45 4.81 -57.01 13.97
C SER A 45 5.42 -58.35 13.45
N SER A 46 6.30 -59.11 14.15
CA SER A 46 6.66 -59.20 15.58
C SER A 46 7.97 -60.00 15.81
N VAL A 47 8.68 -59.80 16.95
CA VAL A 47 9.44 -60.83 17.75
C VAL A 47 10.72 -61.42 17.10
N ARG A 48 11.92 -61.57 17.72
CA ARG A 48 12.31 -62.20 19.03
C ARG A 48 13.78 -61.83 19.42
N GLN A 49 14.04 -61.56 20.72
CA GLN A 49 15.10 -62.09 21.64
C GLN A 49 16.53 -62.42 21.10
N VAL A 50 17.67 -62.19 21.79
CA VAL A 50 18.17 -62.78 23.08
C VAL A 50 19.49 -62.06 23.56
N ASP A 51 19.71 -61.93 24.89
CA ASP A 51 20.98 -61.70 25.67
C ASP A 51 21.91 -60.48 25.35
N ASN A 52 22.80 -59.93 26.20
CA ASN A 52 23.08 -59.90 27.67
C ASN A 52 24.02 -58.66 27.93
N GLU A 53 24.51 -58.24 29.11
CA GLU A 53 24.44 -58.74 30.50
C GLU A 53 24.18 -57.55 31.48
N VAL A 54 24.93 -57.41 32.60
CA VAL A 54 24.71 -56.46 33.70
C VAL A 54 26.05 -55.92 34.24
N LYS A 55 26.13 -54.64 34.65
CA LYS A 55 26.64 -54.15 35.98
C LYS A 55 26.98 -52.66 36.06
N GLU A 56 26.16 -51.96 36.84
CA GLU A 56 26.59 -50.87 37.74
C GLU A 56 27.44 -51.48 38.90
N PRO A 57 28.27 -50.72 39.65
CA PRO A 57 27.70 -50.00 40.80
C PRO A 57 28.38 -48.68 41.24
N ARG A 58 27.71 -48.07 42.22
CA ARG A 58 27.94 -46.79 42.91
C ARG A 58 29.11 -46.81 43.93
N GLY A 59 29.52 -45.61 44.36
CA GLY A 59 30.17 -45.34 45.66
C GLY A 59 31.13 -44.13 45.60
N SER A 60 30.72 -42.90 45.94
CA SER A 60 30.65 -42.33 47.31
C SER A 60 31.97 -42.33 48.09
N ASN A 61 32.67 -41.19 48.14
CA ASN A 61 32.80 -40.39 49.38
C ASN A 61 33.50 -39.05 49.14
N ALA A 62 33.23 -38.09 50.02
CA ALA A 62 33.89 -36.80 50.03
C ALA A 62 35.27 -36.88 50.70
N ASP A 63 36.18 -35.98 50.32
CA ASP A 63 37.20 -35.52 51.25
C ASP A 63 37.55 -34.03 51.01
N THR A 64 37.85 -33.33 52.09
CA THR A 64 38.04 -31.87 52.11
C THR A 64 39.50 -31.49 51.94
N SER A 65 39.81 -30.61 50.98
CA SER A 65 40.97 -29.70 51.11
C SER A 65 40.85 -28.46 50.22
N ILE A 66 40.94 -27.29 50.84
CA ILE A 66 41.26 -26.02 50.16
C ILE A 66 42.77 -25.84 50.25
N PRO A 67 43.46 -25.64 49.11
CA PRO A 67 44.69 -24.86 49.18
C PRO A 67 44.83 -23.82 48.06
N GLY A 68 45.20 -22.60 48.45
CA GLY A 68 46.05 -21.73 47.63
C GLY A 68 45.36 -20.85 46.59
N HIS A 69 44.97 -19.64 47.00
CA HIS A 69 44.97 -18.49 46.10
C HIS A 69 46.41 -18.20 45.63
N THR A 70 46.85 -18.87 44.57
CA THR A 70 48.00 -18.39 43.79
C THR A 70 47.54 -17.21 42.97
N VAL A 71 47.99 -16.01 43.35
CA VAL A 71 47.88 -14.83 42.49
C VAL A 71 48.77 -15.07 41.26
N ARG A 72 48.18 -15.60 40.18
CA ARG A 72 48.88 -15.71 38.89
C ARG A 72 49.37 -14.31 38.50
N SER A 73 50.66 -14.18 38.18
CA SER A 73 51.20 -12.89 37.77
C SER A 73 50.50 -12.42 36.50
N LYS A 74 50.44 -11.09 36.30
CA LYS A 74 49.85 -10.52 35.08
C LYS A 74 50.54 -11.05 33.81
N GLU A 75 51.83 -11.41 33.87
CA GLU A 75 52.52 -12.07 32.76
C GLU A 75 52.02 -13.50 32.50
N SER A 76 51.75 -14.31 33.53
CA SER A 76 51.23 -15.68 33.35
C SER A 76 49.84 -15.68 32.72
N ILE A 77 48.95 -14.80 33.17
CA ILE A 77 47.61 -14.65 32.59
C ILE A 77 47.71 -14.15 31.14
N LYS A 78 48.63 -13.22 30.85
CA LYS A 78 48.87 -12.74 29.48
C LYS A 78 49.43 -13.84 28.58
N ALA A 79 50.35 -14.68 29.06
CA ALA A 79 50.89 -15.80 28.30
C ALA A 79 49.84 -16.89 28.01
N ASP A 80 48.97 -17.19 28.97
CA ASP A 80 47.84 -18.11 28.76
C ASP A 80 46.81 -17.54 27.78
N LEU A 81 46.54 -16.22 27.85
CA LEU A 81 45.62 -15.52 26.94
C LEU A 81 46.15 -15.48 25.50
N GLU A 82 47.44 -15.20 25.30
CA GLU A 82 48.05 -15.23 23.96
C GLU A 82 48.11 -16.66 23.38
N ARG A 83 48.38 -17.69 24.21
CA ARG A 83 48.25 -19.09 23.78
C ARG A 83 46.81 -19.44 23.38
N ALA A 84 45.81 -18.98 24.13
CA ALA A 84 44.40 -19.20 23.82
C ALA A 84 43.99 -18.53 22.50
N LYS A 85 44.43 -17.29 22.24
CA LYS A 85 44.25 -16.61 20.94
C LYS A 85 44.88 -17.42 19.81
N HIS A 86 46.12 -17.87 19.98
CA HIS A 86 46.84 -18.60 18.93
C HIS A 86 46.17 -19.94 18.55
N LEU A 87 45.59 -20.66 19.53
CA LEU A 87 44.76 -21.84 19.26
C LEU A 87 43.46 -21.48 18.52
N ARG A 88 42.77 -20.41 18.91
CA ARG A 88 41.52 -19.99 18.24
C ARG A 88 41.74 -19.47 16.82
N SER A 89 42.85 -18.79 16.56
CA SER A 89 43.28 -18.39 15.21
C SER A 89 43.52 -19.60 14.29
N ARG A 90 44.08 -20.70 14.80
CA ARG A 90 44.16 -21.98 14.05
C ARG A 90 42.77 -22.59 13.84
N HIS A 91 41.92 -22.57 14.87
CA HIS A 91 40.55 -23.10 14.76
C HIS A 91 39.71 -22.37 13.69
N LEU A 92 39.90 -21.05 13.52
CA LEU A 92 39.31 -20.29 12.41
C LEU A 92 39.74 -20.86 11.04
N ILE A 93 41.04 -21.10 10.85
CA ILE A 93 41.59 -21.65 9.61
C ILE A 93 41.06 -23.07 9.35
N ASP A 94 40.92 -23.91 10.39
CA ASP A 94 40.43 -25.29 10.25
C ASP A 94 38.91 -25.36 9.99
N ALA A 95 38.11 -24.49 10.62
CA ALA A 95 36.69 -24.33 10.33
C ALA A 95 36.47 -23.89 8.87
N ILE A 96 37.28 -22.93 8.40
CA ILE A 96 37.28 -22.47 7.01
C ILE A 96 37.72 -23.60 6.08
N LYS A 97 38.87 -24.26 6.30
CA LYS A 97 39.35 -25.41 5.49
C LYS A 97 38.30 -26.51 5.31
N SER A 98 37.40 -26.64 6.28
CA SER A 98 36.29 -27.61 6.34
C SER A 98 34.95 -27.09 5.80
N GLY A 99 34.85 -25.81 5.41
CA GLY A 99 33.63 -25.17 4.90
C GLY A 99 32.55 -24.91 5.95
N GLN A 100 32.89 -24.88 7.24
CA GLN A 100 31.92 -24.73 8.33
C GLN A 100 31.53 -23.27 8.53
N VAL A 101 30.50 -22.83 7.80
CA VAL A 101 30.02 -21.43 7.79
C VAL A 101 29.63 -20.93 9.18
N ASN A 102 28.72 -21.63 9.87
CA ASN A 102 28.19 -21.19 11.17
C ASN A 102 29.28 -21.10 12.25
N GLU A 103 30.25 -22.03 12.25
CA GLU A 103 31.37 -21.99 13.20
C GLU A 103 32.36 -20.87 12.84
N SER A 104 32.58 -20.59 11.55
CA SER A 104 33.39 -19.46 11.10
C SER A 104 32.76 -18.12 11.50
N GLU A 105 31.45 -17.94 11.32
CA GLU A 105 30.71 -16.75 11.79
C GLU A 105 30.81 -16.60 13.32
N ARG A 106 30.63 -17.70 14.07
CA ARG A 106 30.74 -17.72 15.54
C ARG A 106 32.14 -17.28 15.99
N ILE A 107 33.20 -17.85 15.41
CA ILE A 107 34.59 -17.53 15.73
C ILE A 107 34.93 -16.07 15.36
N LEU A 108 34.49 -15.56 14.21
CA LEU A 108 34.70 -14.16 13.82
C LEU A 108 33.97 -13.18 14.74
N SER A 109 32.78 -13.54 15.25
CA SER A 109 32.04 -12.71 16.22
C SER A 109 32.76 -12.53 17.57
N GLU A 110 33.72 -13.40 17.90
CA GLU A 110 34.58 -13.27 19.09
C GLU A 110 35.74 -12.26 18.91
N GLY A 111 35.85 -11.60 17.75
CA GLY A 111 36.87 -10.57 17.49
C GLY A 111 38.27 -11.14 17.20
N ILE A 112 38.32 -12.34 16.61
CA ILE A 112 39.58 -13.01 16.21
C ILE A 112 40.09 -12.41 14.90
N ASP A 113 41.39 -12.09 14.86
CA ASP A 113 42.04 -11.50 13.68
C ASP A 113 41.96 -12.45 12.47
N PRO A 114 41.31 -12.05 11.35
CA PRO A 114 41.19 -12.88 10.16
C PRO A 114 42.44 -12.86 9.26
N ASN A 115 43.48 -12.08 9.61
CA ASN A 115 44.71 -11.90 8.84
C ASN A 115 45.84 -12.87 9.22
N VAL A 116 45.56 -13.79 10.15
CA VAL A 116 46.53 -14.81 10.59
C VAL A 116 46.96 -15.75 9.46
N PHE A 117 48.23 -16.12 9.46
CA PHE A 117 48.76 -17.19 8.61
C PHE A 117 48.88 -18.49 9.41
N ASP A 118 48.71 -19.64 8.74
CA ASP A 118 49.07 -20.93 9.30
C ASP A 118 50.54 -21.31 9.04
N ASP A 119 50.95 -22.45 9.59
CA ASP A 119 52.30 -23.00 9.45
C ASP A 119 52.65 -23.37 7.97
N SER A 120 51.71 -23.24 7.02
CA SER A 120 51.92 -23.42 5.57
C SER A 120 52.01 -22.08 4.81
N GLY A 121 51.91 -20.94 5.49
CA GLY A 121 51.94 -19.62 4.87
C GLY A 121 50.64 -19.24 4.14
N TYR A 122 49.49 -19.79 4.53
CA TYR A 122 48.18 -19.42 3.99
C TYR A 122 47.32 -18.74 5.06
N ASN A 123 46.65 -17.66 4.67
CA ASN A 123 45.65 -17.00 5.52
C ASN A 123 44.23 -17.50 5.21
N PRO A 124 43.24 -17.29 6.12
CA PRO A 124 41.82 -17.60 5.91
C PRO A 124 41.27 -17.24 4.52
N LEU A 125 41.66 -16.08 3.99
CA LEU A 125 41.14 -15.54 2.75
C LEU A 125 41.71 -16.27 1.52
N MET A 126 43.01 -16.63 1.54
CA MET A 126 43.65 -17.46 0.52
C MET A 126 42.98 -18.84 0.42
N TYR A 127 42.55 -19.44 1.55
CA TYR A 127 41.79 -20.68 1.53
C TYR A 127 40.40 -20.52 0.89
N CYS A 128 39.71 -19.42 1.18
CA CYS A 128 38.45 -19.11 0.49
C CYS A 128 38.67 -18.92 -1.02
N VAL A 129 39.75 -18.26 -1.43
CA VAL A 129 40.12 -18.08 -2.85
C VAL A 129 40.46 -19.42 -3.51
N GLN A 130 41.15 -20.33 -2.83
CA GLN A 130 41.45 -21.68 -3.34
C GLN A 130 40.18 -22.53 -3.50
N LYS A 131 39.29 -22.51 -2.50
CA LYS A 131 38.11 -23.40 -2.43
C LYS A 131 36.85 -22.86 -3.13
N GLY A 132 36.75 -21.54 -3.31
CA GLY A 132 35.68 -20.90 -4.07
C GLY A 132 34.52 -20.36 -3.21
N TRP A 133 34.73 -20.23 -1.91
CA TRP A 133 33.69 -19.83 -0.97
C TRP A 133 33.55 -18.31 -0.89
N VAL A 134 32.83 -17.74 -1.86
CA VAL A 134 32.54 -16.30 -1.96
C VAL A 134 31.85 -15.77 -0.68
N TYR A 135 30.94 -16.56 -0.09
CA TYR A 135 30.27 -16.18 1.16
C TYR A 135 31.24 -16.12 2.37
N LEU A 136 32.09 -17.13 2.56
CA LEU A 136 33.12 -17.11 3.62
C LEU A 136 34.15 -15.99 3.40
N ALA A 137 34.54 -15.72 2.15
CA ALA A 137 35.39 -14.57 1.85
C ALA A 137 34.71 -13.25 2.23
N LYS A 138 33.40 -13.09 1.96
CA LYS A 138 32.65 -11.88 2.33
C LYS A 138 32.61 -11.66 3.84
N LEU A 139 32.40 -12.72 4.62
CA LEU A 139 32.45 -12.67 6.10
C LEU A 139 33.84 -12.25 6.60
N LEU A 140 34.91 -12.79 6.02
CA LEU A 140 36.28 -12.43 6.38
C LEU A 140 36.59 -10.96 6.07
N ILE A 141 36.22 -10.46 4.88
CA ILE A 141 36.38 -9.03 4.53
C ILE A 141 35.59 -8.15 5.50
N GLN A 142 34.35 -8.52 5.86
CA GLN A 142 33.55 -7.81 6.86
C GLN A 142 34.16 -7.82 8.26
N ALA A 143 34.93 -8.87 8.61
CA ALA A 143 35.70 -8.96 9.85
C ALA A 143 37.07 -8.25 9.79
N GLY A 144 37.43 -7.61 8.67
CA GLY A 144 38.69 -6.87 8.51
C GLY A 144 39.84 -7.66 7.88
N ALA A 145 39.57 -8.69 7.08
CA ALA A 145 40.60 -9.39 6.31
C ALA A 145 41.14 -8.53 5.16
N ASP A 146 42.46 -8.48 5.02
CA ASP A 146 43.18 -7.76 3.97
C ASP A 146 43.49 -8.70 2.78
N PRO A 147 42.92 -8.44 1.58
CA PRO A 147 43.18 -9.24 0.39
C PRO A 147 44.56 -8.99 -0.24
N TYR A 148 45.27 -7.91 0.14
CA TYR A 148 46.59 -7.54 -0.34
C TYR A 148 47.73 -8.14 0.49
N LEU A 149 47.44 -8.66 1.68
CA LEU A 149 48.42 -9.27 2.57
C LEU A 149 49.10 -10.47 1.89
N THR A 150 50.44 -10.40 1.79
CA THR A 150 51.26 -11.42 1.11
C THR A 150 51.84 -12.42 2.11
N ASN A 151 51.97 -13.68 1.69
CA ASN A 151 52.75 -14.68 2.41
C ASN A 151 54.26 -14.53 2.16
N GLU A 152 55.06 -15.41 2.77
CA GLU A 152 56.53 -15.41 2.62
C GLU A 152 57.05 -15.54 1.17
N VAL A 153 56.18 -15.98 0.25
CA VAL A 153 56.48 -16.15 -1.19
C VAL A 153 55.99 -14.93 -2.01
N GLY A 154 55.46 -13.89 -1.38
CA GLY A 154 54.94 -12.69 -2.03
C GLY A 154 53.56 -12.86 -2.68
N ILE A 155 52.85 -13.95 -2.40
CA ILE A 155 51.52 -14.23 -2.96
C ILE A 155 50.45 -13.69 -2.00
N SER A 156 49.50 -12.90 -2.53
CA SER A 156 48.33 -12.37 -1.79
C SER A 156 47.02 -13.05 -2.24
N ALA A 157 45.96 -12.90 -1.44
CA ALA A 157 44.66 -13.48 -1.77
C ALA A 157 44.07 -12.89 -3.07
N ILE A 158 44.24 -11.58 -3.31
CA ILE A 158 43.86 -10.94 -4.58
C ILE A 158 44.68 -11.51 -5.74
N LYS A 159 45.99 -11.71 -5.56
CA LYS A 159 46.84 -12.26 -6.63
C LYS A 159 46.44 -13.69 -7.00
N MET A 160 46.13 -14.53 -6.00
CA MET A 160 45.57 -15.86 -6.24
C MET A 160 44.23 -15.84 -6.99
N ALA A 161 43.39 -14.82 -6.75
CA ALA A 161 42.08 -14.69 -7.42
C ALA A 161 42.23 -14.23 -8.87
N GLU A 162 43.21 -13.37 -9.18
CA GLU A 162 43.59 -12.99 -10.54
C GLU A 162 44.10 -14.20 -11.33
N ASP A 163 45.11 -14.88 -10.79
CA ASP A 163 45.77 -16.02 -11.45
C ASP A 163 44.80 -17.20 -11.65
N SER A 164 43.83 -17.35 -10.74
CA SER A 164 42.74 -18.34 -10.84
C SER A 164 41.51 -17.84 -11.63
N LYS A 165 41.52 -16.61 -12.15
CA LYS A 165 40.42 -15.96 -12.89
C LYS A 165 39.05 -15.95 -12.17
N ARG A 166 39.03 -15.85 -10.83
CA ARG A 166 37.81 -15.96 -10.02
C ARG A 166 37.08 -14.62 -9.90
N GLN A 167 36.34 -14.27 -10.96
CA GLN A 167 35.60 -13.00 -11.05
C GLN A 167 34.75 -12.63 -9.81
N PRO A 168 33.99 -13.56 -9.16
CA PRO A 168 33.25 -13.22 -7.94
C PRO A 168 34.12 -12.85 -6.74
N MET A 169 35.36 -13.36 -6.67
CA MET A 169 36.32 -12.96 -5.63
C MET A 169 36.98 -11.62 -5.96
N LEU A 170 37.28 -11.36 -7.23
CA LEU A 170 37.84 -10.08 -7.67
C LEU A 170 36.85 -8.92 -7.44
N GLY A 171 35.56 -9.13 -7.74
CA GLY A 171 34.49 -8.17 -7.45
C GLY A 171 34.22 -7.98 -5.95
N LEU A 172 34.60 -8.94 -5.11
CA LEU A 172 34.58 -8.79 -3.65
C LEU A 172 35.81 -8.00 -3.16
N PHE A 173 37.01 -8.32 -3.65
CA PHE A 173 38.26 -7.68 -3.19
C PHE A 173 38.43 -6.24 -3.69
N SER A 174 37.81 -5.86 -4.80
CA SER A 174 37.74 -4.46 -5.25
C SER A 174 37.00 -3.53 -4.27
N THR A 175 36.26 -4.08 -3.30
CA THR A 175 35.64 -3.30 -2.21
C THR A 175 36.65 -2.84 -1.14
N VAL A 176 37.88 -3.37 -1.15
CA VAL A 176 38.96 -3.03 -0.21
C VAL A 176 40.03 -2.20 -0.90
N GLN A 177 40.38 -1.04 -0.34
CA GLN A 177 41.42 -0.16 -0.91
C GLN A 177 42.82 -0.78 -0.78
N ALA A 178 43.62 -0.69 -1.85
CA ALA A 178 44.98 -1.20 -1.89
C ALA A 178 45.97 -0.31 -1.10
N PRO A 179 46.96 -0.88 -0.38
CA PRO A 179 48.04 -0.11 0.22
C PRO A 179 49.00 0.46 -0.84
N VAL A 180 49.39 1.72 -0.68
CA VAL A 180 50.36 2.42 -1.54
C VAL A 180 51.80 2.10 -1.05
N PRO A 181 52.79 1.84 -1.93
CA PRO A 181 54.15 1.54 -1.50
C PRO A 181 54.84 2.75 -0.85
N GLU A 182 55.41 2.57 0.34
CA GLU A 182 56.27 3.59 0.97
C GLU A 182 57.72 3.47 0.47
N ASP A 183 58.31 4.58 0.01
CA ASP A 183 59.77 4.71 -0.03
C ASP A 183 60.26 6.12 0.35
N ARG A 184 60.87 6.19 1.55
CA ARG A 184 61.96 7.07 2.00
C ARG A 184 61.89 8.61 1.80
N LYS A 185 61.45 9.26 2.89
CA LYS A 185 62.06 10.45 3.53
C LYS A 185 62.36 11.70 2.68
N CYS A 186 61.58 12.77 2.92
CA CYS A 186 62.14 14.11 3.15
C CYS A 186 61.27 14.98 4.08
N THR A 187 61.91 15.99 4.65
CA THR A 187 61.56 16.80 5.84
C THR A 187 60.27 17.64 5.79
N ALA A 188 59.51 17.56 6.89
CA ALA A 188 58.74 18.60 7.59
C ALA A 188 58.16 19.83 6.83
N SER A 189 56.82 19.96 6.84
CA SER A 189 56.13 21.13 7.45
C SER A 189 54.60 20.95 7.55
N SER A 190 54.01 21.60 8.57
CA SER A 190 52.60 21.97 8.79
C SER A 190 51.48 21.16 8.12
N GLY A 191 50.69 20.47 8.95
CA GLY A 191 49.59 19.61 8.55
C GLY A 191 48.42 20.26 7.80
N THR A 192 47.80 19.42 6.97
CA THR A 192 46.46 19.56 6.43
C THR A 192 45.71 18.23 6.61
N SER A 193 44.39 18.33 6.76
CA SER A 193 43.45 17.21 6.92
C SER A 193 43.65 16.10 5.88
N ARG A 194 43.61 14.83 6.33
CA ARG A 194 43.51 13.66 5.42
C ARG A 194 42.16 13.71 4.70
N SER A 195 42.13 14.13 3.45
CA SER A 195 40.94 14.05 2.61
C SER A 195 40.64 12.59 2.26
N SER A 196 39.37 12.18 2.42
CA SER A 196 38.81 11.02 1.74
C SER A 196 39.11 11.08 0.23
N ALA A 197 39.33 9.93 -0.42
CA ALA A 197 39.49 9.88 -1.87
C ALA A 197 38.25 10.51 -2.54
N VAL A 198 38.44 11.68 -3.15
CA VAL A 198 37.36 12.46 -3.76
C VAL A 198 37.01 11.84 -5.12
N HIS A 199 35.72 11.65 -5.39
CA HIS A 199 35.25 11.11 -6.67
C HIS A 199 35.78 11.94 -7.85
N PRO A 200 36.26 11.36 -8.97
CA PRO A 200 36.91 12.11 -10.04
C PRO A 200 36.09 13.28 -10.62
N ALA A 201 34.76 13.14 -10.64
CA ALA A 201 33.85 14.19 -11.13
C ALA A 201 33.54 15.30 -10.10
N TYR A 202 34.00 15.22 -8.84
CA TYR A 202 33.58 16.11 -7.76
C TYR A 202 33.80 17.60 -8.05
N GLU A 203 34.91 17.97 -8.68
CA GLU A 203 35.20 19.37 -9.00
C GLU A 203 34.25 19.93 -10.07
N GLU A 204 33.95 19.14 -11.12
CA GLU A 204 32.97 19.49 -12.16
C GLU A 204 31.58 19.68 -11.54
N GLU A 205 31.15 18.71 -10.74
CA GLU A 205 29.82 18.67 -10.13
C GLU A 205 29.63 19.76 -9.06
N ASN A 206 30.64 20.04 -8.24
CA ASN A 206 30.62 21.12 -7.24
C ASN A 206 30.66 22.50 -7.91
N ALA A 207 31.36 22.66 -9.03
CA ALA A 207 31.29 23.88 -9.83
C ALA A 207 29.88 24.10 -10.44
N TYR A 208 29.23 23.02 -10.90
CA TYR A 208 27.86 23.08 -11.39
C TYR A 208 26.85 23.42 -10.28
N LEU A 209 26.99 22.83 -9.09
CA LEU A 209 26.20 23.15 -7.90
C LEU A 209 26.25 24.65 -7.55
N LYS A 210 27.45 25.21 -7.40
CA LYS A 210 27.65 26.64 -7.09
C LYS A 210 27.05 27.56 -8.16
N LYS A 211 27.13 27.17 -9.44
CA LYS A 211 26.51 27.90 -10.54
C LYS A 211 24.98 27.89 -10.41
N THR A 212 24.38 26.73 -10.18
CA THR A 212 22.93 26.57 -10.00
C THR A 212 22.40 27.33 -8.77
N GLN A 213 23.10 27.29 -7.63
CA GLN A 213 22.80 28.10 -6.45
C GLN A 213 22.85 29.61 -6.74
N SER A 214 23.83 30.05 -7.52
CA SER A 214 23.94 31.46 -7.94
C SER A 214 22.76 31.88 -8.81
N THR A 215 22.31 31.01 -9.74
CA THR A 215 21.09 31.23 -10.54
C THR A 215 19.85 31.32 -9.64
N ILE A 216 19.66 30.37 -8.71
CA ILE A 216 18.53 30.39 -7.76
C ILE A 216 18.46 31.71 -7.00
N ALA A 217 19.60 32.16 -6.45
CA ALA A 217 19.68 33.43 -5.71
C ALA A 217 19.31 34.65 -6.58
N GLN A 218 19.73 34.67 -7.86
CA GLN A 218 19.36 35.71 -8.81
C GLN A 218 17.87 35.69 -9.14
N VAL A 219 17.28 34.51 -9.39
CA VAL A 219 15.84 34.34 -9.66
C VAL A 219 15.01 34.80 -8.46
N ILE A 220 15.35 34.35 -7.24
CA ILE A 220 14.70 34.81 -5.99
C ILE A 220 14.78 36.33 -5.86
N GLN A 221 15.95 36.94 -6.09
CA GLN A 221 16.11 38.39 -5.99
C GLN A 221 15.27 39.13 -7.05
N SER A 222 15.16 38.60 -8.28
CA SER A 222 14.31 39.17 -9.32
C SER A 222 12.82 39.15 -8.92
N HIS A 223 12.34 38.01 -8.42
CA HIS A 223 10.95 37.82 -8.01
C HIS A 223 10.61 38.67 -6.77
N LYS A 224 11.53 38.79 -5.81
CA LYS A 224 11.39 39.70 -4.66
C LYS A 224 11.30 41.16 -5.12
N ARG A 225 12.12 41.61 -6.08
CA ARG A 225 12.03 42.98 -6.65
C ARG A 225 10.70 43.23 -7.35
N SER A 226 10.23 42.31 -8.21
CA SER A 226 8.93 42.47 -8.89
C SER A 226 7.75 42.53 -7.92
N SER A 227 7.80 41.77 -6.81
CA SER A 227 6.79 41.79 -5.74
C SER A 227 6.78 43.09 -4.89
N HIS A 228 7.86 43.89 -4.95
CA HIS A 228 7.97 45.18 -4.27
C HIS A 228 7.65 46.38 -5.18
N ASN A 229 8.05 46.31 -6.46
CA ASN A 229 7.88 47.43 -7.40
C ASN A 229 6.47 47.54 -8.00
N GLY A 230 5.58 46.59 -7.69
CA GLY A 230 4.26 46.46 -8.31
C GLY A 230 4.32 45.78 -9.68
N PHE A 231 3.30 45.01 -10.03
CA PHE A 231 3.32 44.19 -11.25
C PHE A 231 2.86 44.93 -12.51
N GLY A 232 2.48 46.21 -12.40
CA GLY A 232 1.91 47.00 -13.51
C GLY A 232 0.53 46.51 -13.99
N ALA A 233 -0.05 45.52 -13.30
CA ALA A 233 -1.41 45.06 -13.54
C ALA A 233 -2.40 46.07 -12.93
N GLY A 234 -3.25 46.68 -13.76
CA GLY A 234 -4.24 47.69 -13.33
C GLY A 234 -5.41 47.15 -12.48
N ASP A 235 -5.29 45.94 -11.93
CA ASP A 235 -6.28 45.27 -11.09
C ASP A 235 -5.59 44.70 -9.84
N ALA A 236 -6.02 45.15 -8.66
CA ALA A 236 -5.50 44.70 -7.37
C ALA A 236 -5.76 43.21 -7.11
N TYR A 237 -6.81 42.62 -7.69
CA TYR A 237 -7.07 41.19 -7.55
C TYR A 237 -6.05 40.37 -8.34
N ALA A 238 -5.83 40.70 -9.62
CA ALA A 238 -4.75 40.12 -10.42
C ALA A 238 -3.37 40.32 -9.76
N GLU A 239 -3.11 41.49 -9.17
CA GLU A 239 -1.86 41.77 -8.45
C GLU A 239 -1.68 40.85 -7.24
N SER A 240 -2.75 40.61 -6.46
CA SER A 240 -2.72 39.67 -5.32
C SER A 240 -2.43 38.23 -5.73
N ILE A 241 -3.00 37.76 -6.85
CA ILE A 241 -2.76 36.42 -7.40
C ILE A 241 -1.29 36.27 -7.83
N LEU A 242 -0.75 37.27 -8.53
CA LEU A 242 0.66 37.28 -8.93
C LEU A 242 1.56 37.26 -7.69
N ARG A 243 1.28 38.08 -6.68
CA ARG A 243 2.06 38.14 -5.44
C ARG A 243 2.09 36.80 -4.71
N ASN A 244 0.95 36.14 -4.57
CA ASN A 244 0.85 34.82 -3.95
C ASN A 244 1.60 33.75 -4.77
N ARG A 245 1.50 33.78 -6.11
CA ARG A 245 2.26 32.87 -6.99
C ARG A 245 3.77 33.08 -6.86
N TYR A 246 4.24 34.33 -6.82
CA TYR A 246 5.66 34.62 -6.63
C TYR A 246 6.15 34.21 -5.23
N ALA A 247 5.36 34.43 -4.17
CA ALA A 247 5.70 33.97 -2.82
C ALA A 247 5.86 32.43 -2.75
N GLY A 248 4.92 31.68 -3.33
CA GLY A 248 5.00 30.21 -3.40
C GLY A 248 6.15 29.68 -4.26
N THR A 249 6.53 30.39 -5.33
CA THR A 249 7.73 30.04 -6.13
C THR A 249 9.03 30.41 -5.42
N ILE A 250 9.08 31.55 -4.71
CA ILE A 250 10.24 31.92 -3.87
C ILE A 250 10.47 30.87 -2.79
N LYS A 251 9.42 30.46 -2.04
CA LYS A 251 9.53 29.44 -0.99
C LYS A 251 10.15 28.14 -1.53
N ARG A 252 9.65 27.64 -2.66
CA ARG A 252 10.19 26.42 -3.31
C ARG A 252 11.61 26.59 -3.86
N LEU A 253 11.99 27.79 -4.30
CA LEU A 253 13.37 28.09 -4.72
C LEU A 253 14.32 28.15 -3.51
N GLU A 254 13.85 28.67 -2.37
CA GLU A 254 14.61 28.68 -1.11
C GLU A 254 14.79 27.25 -0.58
N GLU A 255 13.73 26.42 -0.59
CA GLU A 255 13.79 24.98 -0.26
C GLU A 255 14.73 24.20 -1.20
N ALA A 256 14.73 24.51 -2.50
CA ALA A 256 15.61 23.88 -3.49
C ALA A 256 17.07 24.36 -3.44
N TYR A 257 17.40 25.43 -2.70
CA TYR A 257 18.76 25.98 -2.67
C TYR A 257 19.79 25.01 -2.05
N ASP A 258 19.37 24.26 -1.03
CA ASP A 258 20.22 23.34 -0.27
C ASP A 258 20.44 21.99 -0.96
N SER A 259 19.54 21.59 -1.85
CA SER A 259 19.65 20.40 -2.71
C SER A 259 18.94 20.62 -4.05
N PRO A 260 19.56 21.35 -4.99
CA PRO A 260 18.88 21.77 -6.22
C PRO A 260 18.71 20.63 -7.23
N PHE A 261 19.58 19.64 -7.21
CA PHE A 261 19.53 18.44 -8.05
C PHE A 261 20.18 17.27 -7.31
N PHE A 262 19.72 16.05 -7.60
CA PHE A 262 20.19 14.80 -6.98
C PHE A 262 20.63 13.77 -8.03
N GLY A 263 20.44 14.07 -9.31
CA GLY A 263 20.71 13.16 -10.41
C GLY A 263 21.20 13.86 -11.66
N ARG A 264 21.91 13.12 -12.50
CA ARG A 264 22.37 13.54 -13.83
C ARG A 264 22.34 12.34 -14.77
N TYR A 265 22.04 12.57 -16.05
CA TYR A 265 22.38 11.64 -17.11
C TYR A 265 22.98 12.36 -18.32
N ASP A 266 23.88 11.69 -19.03
CA ASP A 266 24.49 12.20 -20.26
C ASP A 266 23.88 11.46 -21.46
N PHE A 267 23.25 12.23 -22.35
CA PHE A 267 22.55 11.73 -23.53
C PHE A 267 23.20 12.26 -24.81
N HIS A 268 23.54 11.35 -25.72
CA HIS A 268 24.07 11.66 -27.03
C HIS A 268 23.04 11.31 -28.09
N SER A 269 22.42 12.33 -28.70
CA SER A 269 21.49 12.13 -29.81
C SER A 269 22.18 11.51 -31.03
N ASP A 270 21.43 10.78 -31.86
CA ASP A 270 21.93 10.24 -33.14
C ASP A 270 22.43 11.35 -34.09
N ALA A 271 21.97 12.60 -33.91
CA ALA A 271 22.44 13.79 -34.60
C ALA A 271 23.82 14.30 -34.11
N GLY A 272 24.48 13.60 -33.19
CA GLY A 272 25.81 13.92 -32.66
C GLY A 272 25.84 14.97 -31.55
N GLN A 273 24.69 15.54 -31.15
CA GLN A 273 24.61 16.50 -30.06
C GLN A 273 24.56 15.78 -28.70
N GLY A 274 25.59 15.99 -27.88
CA GLY A 274 25.65 15.55 -26.48
C GLY A 274 25.01 16.57 -25.53
N SER A 275 24.20 16.11 -24.58
CA SER A 275 23.51 16.93 -23.59
C SER A 275 23.65 16.32 -22.20
N LYS A 276 24.06 17.14 -21.22
CA LYS A 276 24.10 16.78 -19.79
C LYS A 276 22.79 17.24 -19.14
N ILE A 277 21.99 16.31 -18.63
CA ILE A 277 20.66 16.60 -18.09
C ILE A 277 20.68 16.35 -16.58
N TYR A 278 20.55 17.42 -15.79
CA TYR A 278 20.44 17.36 -14.33
C TYR A 278 18.99 17.24 -13.89
N ILE A 279 18.70 16.38 -12.93
CA ILE A 279 17.37 16.09 -12.39
C ILE A 279 17.28 16.58 -10.94
N GLY A 280 16.22 17.32 -10.64
CA GLY A 280 15.92 17.84 -9.31
C GLY A 280 14.43 17.91 -9.01
N ARG A 281 14.10 18.29 -7.78
CA ARG A 281 12.70 18.34 -7.27
C ARG A 281 11.84 19.38 -8.01
N MET A 282 12.49 20.42 -8.53
CA MET A 282 11.87 21.50 -9.30
C MET A 282 12.75 21.85 -10.49
N GLY A 283 12.15 22.35 -11.57
CA GLY A 283 12.90 22.89 -12.70
C GLY A 283 13.51 24.25 -12.36
N ILE A 284 14.80 24.43 -12.65
CA ILE A 284 15.55 25.68 -12.43
C ILE A 284 16.07 26.15 -13.79
N GLU A 285 15.31 27.02 -14.45
CA GLU A 285 15.56 27.54 -15.80
C GLU A 285 15.97 26.42 -16.79
N SER A 286 17.15 26.51 -17.41
CA SER A 286 17.76 25.47 -18.25
C SER A 286 18.84 24.65 -17.54
N TYR A 287 18.99 24.80 -16.22
CA TYR A 287 20.00 24.11 -15.43
C TYR A 287 19.49 22.77 -14.92
N VAL A 288 18.35 22.79 -14.22
CA VAL A 288 17.76 21.59 -13.61
C VAL A 288 16.42 21.28 -14.25
N THR A 289 16.24 20.03 -14.65
CA THR A 289 14.98 19.46 -15.12
C THR A 289 14.18 18.94 -13.92
N ASN A 290 12.88 19.25 -13.85
CA ASN A 290 12.02 18.67 -12.83
C ASN A 290 11.92 17.15 -13.01
N TRP A 291 12.01 16.38 -11.92
CA TRP A 291 11.73 14.95 -11.85
C TRP A 291 10.40 14.51 -12.50
N GLU A 292 9.40 15.40 -12.55
CA GLU A 292 8.10 15.15 -13.20
C GLU A 292 8.18 15.13 -14.74
N ALA A 293 9.25 15.69 -15.33
CA ALA A 293 9.33 15.87 -16.77
C ALA A 293 9.48 14.51 -17.51
N PRO A 294 8.99 14.40 -18.76
CA PRO A 294 9.20 13.21 -19.59
C PRO A 294 10.68 12.85 -19.78
N ALA A 295 11.57 13.85 -19.86
CA ALA A 295 13.01 13.65 -19.96
C ALA A 295 13.59 12.92 -18.74
N ALA A 296 13.08 13.19 -17.53
CA ALA A 296 13.52 12.54 -16.30
C ALA A 296 13.22 11.02 -16.25
N ASN A 297 12.34 10.51 -17.12
CA ASN A 297 12.10 9.06 -17.25
C ASN A 297 13.39 8.28 -17.56
N VAL A 298 14.31 8.87 -18.32
CA VAL A 298 15.61 8.25 -18.68
C VAL A 298 16.45 7.97 -17.43
N PHE A 299 16.49 8.92 -16.49
CA PHE A 299 17.21 8.77 -15.22
C PHE A 299 16.63 7.63 -14.36
N TYR A 300 15.30 7.55 -14.24
CA TYR A 300 14.62 6.56 -13.39
C TYR A 300 14.58 5.14 -13.96
N LYS A 301 14.71 4.97 -15.28
CA LYS A 301 14.94 3.66 -15.88
C LYS A 301 16.25 3.02 -15.43
N LYS A 302 17.25 3.84 -15.07
CA LYS A 302 18.61 3.43 -14.69
C LYS A 302 19.38 2.65 -15.77
N GLU A 303 18.85 2.53 -16.99
CA GLU A 303 19.46 1.80 -18.11
C GLU A 303 20.48 2.65 -18.90
N LEU A 304 21.69 2.12 -19.12
CA LEU A 304 22.66 2.67 -20.07
C LEU A 304 22.44 2.07 -21.47
N GLY A 305 22.82 2.81 -22.52
CA GLY A 305 22.71 2.36 -23.91
C GLY A 305 21.66 3.10 -24.73
N PRO A 306 21.21 2.53 -25.87
CA PRO A 306 20.27 3.18 -26.78
C PRO A 306 18.90 3.45 -26.14
N VAL A 307 18.40 4.67 -26.28
CA VAL A 307 17.09 5.10 -25.76
C VAL A 307 16.37 5.98 -26.78
N THR A 308 15.05 5.83 -26.84
CA THR A 308 14.14 6.80 -27.48
C THR A 308 13.38 7.51 -26.37
N CYS A 309 13.52 8.84 -26.29
CA CYS A 309 12.91 9.65 -25.24
C CYS A 309 12.40 11.00 -25.79
N SER A 310 11.90 11.88 -24.91
CA SER A 310 11.43 13.22 -25.32
C SER A 310 12.52 14.15 -25.87
N LEU A 311 13.80 13.77 -25.75
CA LEU A 311 14.94 14.46 -26.37
C LEU A 311 15.31 13.90 -27.76
N GLY A 312 14.57 12.89 -28.24
CA GLY A 312 14.85 12.16 -29.47
C GLY A 312 15.41 10.76 -29.23
N THR A 313 15.95 10.17 -30.30
CA THR A 313 16.68 8.89 -30.27
C THR A 313 18.17 9.16 -30.08
N GLY A 314 18.83 8.32 -29.29
CA GLY A 314 20.25 8.45 -28.98
C GLY A 314 20.73 7.41 -27.98
N VAL A 315 21.88 7.66 -27.35
CA VAL A 315 22.52 6.76 -26.39
C VAL A 315 22.74 7.47 -25.05
N VAL A 316 22.37 6.81 -23.95
CA VAL A 316 22.73 7.20 -22.58
C VAL A 316 24.08 6.61 -22.24
N THR A 317 25.06 7.45 -21.94
CA THR A 317 26.45 7.03 -21.65
C THR A 317 26.79 7.07 -20.15
N LEU A 318 26.02 7.81 -19.36
CA LEU A 318 26.20 7.95 -17.92
C LEU A 318 24.84 8.18 -17.26
N ILE A 319 24.62 7.54 -16.12
CA ILE A 319 23.61 7.93 -15.12
C ILE A 319 24.35 8.08 -13.79
N ARG A 320 24.18 9.20 -13.12
CA ARG A 320 24.89 9.62 -11.91
C ARG A 320 23.89 10.08 -10.86
N GLN A 321 23.96 9.54 -9.65
CA GLN A 321 23.21 9.99 -8.49
C GLN A 321 24.15 10.76 -7.53
N MET A 322 23.60 11.73 -6.81
CA MET A 322 24.38 12.73 -6.08
C MET A 322 23.68 13.10 -4.77
N THR A 323 24.42 13.10 -3.67
CA THR A 323 23.90 13.50 -2.36
C THR A 323 24.39 14.91 -2.05
N ILE A 324 23.47 15.87 -1.97
CA ILE A 324 23.74 17.26 -1.59
C ILE A 324 23.04 17.52 -0.25
N HIS A 325 23.77 18.11 0.69
CA HIS A 325 23.24 18.43 2.01
C HIS A 325 23.68 19.84 2.43
N SER A 326 22.73 20.67 2.86
CA SER A 326 22.96 22.08 3.25
C SER A 326 23.82 22.83 2.21
N GLY A 327 23.47 22.67 0.93
CA GLY A 327 24.15 23.32 -0.19
C GLY A 327 25.55 22.77 -0.52
N THR A 328 25.97 21.67 0.09
CA THR A 328 27.30 21.05 -0.11
C THR A 328 27.17 19.67 -0.74
N LEU A 329 27.94 19.42 -1.81
CA LEU A 329 28.03 18.08 -2.41
C LEU A 329 28.79 17.12 -1.48
N VAL A 330 28.11 16.07 -1.03
CA VAL A 330 28.63 15.08 -0.06
C VAL A 330 29.12 13.82 -0.77
N ARG A 331 28.35 13.29 -1.72
CA ARG A 331 28.67 12.04 -2.45
C ARG A 331 28.23 12.09 -3.91
N ILE A 332 28.92 11.29 -4.73
CA ILE A 332 28.57 10.97 -6.12
C ILE A 332 28.59 9.44 -6.25
N HIS A 333 27.63 8.88 -6.98
CA HIS A 333 27.58 7.48 -7.34
C HIS A 333 27.19 7.32 -8.82
N ASP A 334 28.01 6.61 -9.60
CA ASP A 334 27.75 6.36 -11.02
C ASP A 334 27.11 4.98 -11.19
N SER A 335 26.02 4.91 -11.97
CA SER A 335 25.28 3.66 -12.23
C SER A 335 26.00 2.79 -13.26
N ASN A 336 26.51 1.64 -12.82
CA ASN A 336 27.12 0.62 -13.68
C ASN A 336 26.10 -0.37 -14.28
N TRP A 337 24.84 0.07 -14.49
CA TRP A 337 23.74 -0.82 -14.88
C TRP A 337 23.87 -1.24 -16.36
N VAL A 338 24.26 -2.49 -16.57
CA VAL A 338 24.29 -3.16 -17.89
C VAL A 338 23.27 -4.29 -17.89
N GLU A 339 22.55 -4.46 -19.00
CA GLU A 339 21.34 -5.28 -19.13
C GLU A 339 21.47 -6.75 -18.68
N HIS A 340 22.69 -7.28 -18.61
CA HIS A 340 23.00 -8.66 -18.19
C HIS A 340 23.13 -8.88 -16.67
N GLN A 341 22.90 -7.87 -15.81
CA GLN A 341 23.02 -7.99 -14.33
C GLN A 341 21.74 -7.58 -13.55
N LYS A 342 20.54 -7.83 -14.10
CA LYS A 342 19.25 -7.43 -13.49
C LYS A 342 18.96 -7.98 -12.07
N GLN A 343 19.71 -8.97 -11.57
CA GLN A 343 19.46 -9.60 -10.26
C GLN A 343 20.36 -9.12 -9.10
N ASP A 344 21.47 -8.43 -9.38
CA ASP A 344 22.49 -8.07 -8.39
C ASP A 344 22.61 -6.55 -8.12
N TYR A 345 21.75 -5.72 -8.71
CA TYR A 345 21.83 -4.26 -8.53
C TYR A 345 21.44 -3.82 -7.12
N PHE A 346 22.30 -3.01 -6.51
CA PHE A 346 22.13 -2.42 -5.18
C PHE A 346 22.18 -0.89 -5.31
N ASP A 347 21.12 -0.20 -4.86
CA ASP A 347 21.04 1.26 -4.81
C ASP A 347 21.62 1.76 -3.47
N PRO A 348 22.84 2.35 -3.44
CA PRO A 348 23.49 2.69 -2.18
C PRO A 348 22.85 3.89 -1.47
N ILE A 349 22.20 4.78 -2.23
CA ILE A 349 21.54 5.98 -1.69
C ILE A 349 20.22 5.59 -1.04
N LEU A 350 19.44 4.72 -1.70
CA LEU A 350 18.28 4.09 -1.06
C LEU A 350 18.70 3.34 0.20
N TYR A 351 19.76 2.53 0.15
CA TYR A 351 20.24 1.80 1.32
C TYR A 351 20.61 2.73 2.49
N GLU A 352 21.32 3.82 2.23
CA GLU A 352 21.66 4.82 3.25
C GLU A 352 20.42 5.52 3.82
N ARG A 353 19.46 5.92 2.97
CA ARG A 353 18.17 6.49 3.39
C ARG A 353 17.40 5.52 4.30
N LEU A 354 17.42 4.22 4.01
CA LEU A 354 16.76 3.18 4.81
C LEU A 354 17.44 2.89 6.16
N GLN A 355 18.72 3.24 6.32
CA GLN A 355 19.44 3.16 7.59
C GLN A 355 19.22 4.39 8.49
N GLN A 356 18.81 5.54 7.91
CA GLN A 356 18.59 6.76 8.68
C GLN A 356 17.29 6.68 9.47
N ASN A 357 17.38 6.77 10.80
CA ASN A 357 16.23 6.75 11.72
C ASN A 357 15.46 8.10 11.71
N THR A 358 14.92 8.49 10.55
CA THR A 358 14.16 9.74 10.38
C THR A 358 12.69 9.45 10.07
N GLY A 359 11.79 9.88 10.95
CA GLY A 359 10.33 9.77 10.76
C GLY A 359 9.78 10.50 9.52
N ASP A 360 10.55 11.45 8.95
CA ASP A 360 10.25 12.13 7.68
C ASP A 360 10.43 11.25 6.42
N SER A 361 10.71 9.95 6.55
CA SER A 361 11.09 9.03 5.46
C SER A 361 10.14 8.99 4.25
N LEU A 362 8.88 9.42 4.39
CA LEU A 362 7.89 9.41 3.30
C LEU A 362 7.90 10.66 2.41
N LYS A 363 8.56 11.76 2.83
CA LYS A 363 8.55 13.04 2.09
C LYS A 363 9.47 13.06 0.86
N ASP A 364 10.36 12.07 0.71
CA ASP A 364 11.56 12.26 -0.10
C ASP A 364 12.00 11.02 -0.89
N ILE A 365 11.05 10.23 -1.40
CA ILE A 365 11.36 9.05 -2.22
C ILE A 365 11.87 9.40 -3.62
N VAL A 366 11.76 10.67 -4.05
CA VAL A 366 12.03 11.11 -5.44
C VAL A 366 13.45 10.74 -5.88
N GLU A 367 14.43 10.88 -4.99
CA GLU A 367 15.84 10.56 -5.27
C GLU A 367 16.09 9.04 -5.43
N THR A 368 15.16 8.22 -4.94
CA THR A 368 15.26 6.77 -4.79
C THR A 368 14.11 6.00 -5.45
N ILE A 369 13.37 6.61 -6.39
CA ILE A 369 12.32 5.91 -7.17
C ILE A 369 12.98 4.79 -7.96
N GLN A 370 12.48 3.56 -7.79
CA GLN A 370 12.98 2.40 -8.53
C GLN A 370 12.28 2.24 -9.90
N PRO A 371 12.88 1.53 -10.88
CA PRO A 371 12.36 1.46 -12.25
C PRO A 371 10.89 1.01 -12.34
N GLU A 372 10.49 0.00 -11.56
CA GLU A 372 9.12 -0.54 -11.55
C GLU A 372 8.11 0.49 -11.00
N GLN A 373 8.52 1.26 -9.98
CA GLN A 373 7.73 2.35 -9.42
C GLN A 373 7.58 3.51 -10.42
N ASN A 374 8.65 3.78 -11.17
CA ASN A 374 8.67 4.80 -12.21
C ASN A 374 7.73 4.48 -13.39
N GLU A 375 7.67 3.22 -13.82
CA GLU A 375 6.72 2.76 -14.85
C GLU A 375 5.27 3.02 -14.41
N ILE A 376 4.93 2.63 -13.18
CA ILE A 376 3.61 2.88 -12.58
C ILE A 376 3.28 4.39 -12.51
N ILE A 377 4.23 5.21 -12.06
CA ILE A 377 4.03 6.67 -11.96
C ILE A 377 3.73 7.27 -13.34
N ARG A 378 4.32 6.73 -14.41
CA ARG A 378 4.27 7.29 -15.77
C ARG A 378 3.29 6.60 -16.73
N ALA A 379 2.68 5.49 -16.35
CA ALA A 379 1.67 4.76 -17.14
C ALA A 379 0.49 5.66 -17.59
N ASP A 380 -0.21 5.31 -18.67
CA ASP A 380 -1.26 6.15 -19.25
C ASP A 380 -2.40 6.47 -18.24
N LYS A 381 -2.93 7.70 -18.26
CA LYS A 381 -4.10 8.08 -17.45
C LYS A 381 -5.35 7.27 -17.83
N LYS A 382 -5.45 6.82 -19.09
CA LYS A 382 -6.64 6.19 -19.68
C LYS A 382 -6.66 4.65 -19.55
N VAL A 383 -5.71 4.06 -18.85
CA VAL A 383 -5.68 2.63 -18.56
C VAL A 383 -5.88 2.45 -17.05
N PRO A 384 -6.88 1.66 -16.60
CA PRO A 384 -7.03 1.36 -15.19
C PRO A 384 -5.82 0.62 -14.67
N LEU A 385 -5.32 1.00 -13.50
CA LEU A 385 -4.19 0.33 -12.87
C LEU A 385 -4.66 -0.47 -11.65
N ILE A 386 -4.18 -1.71 -11.52
CA ILE A 386 -4.24 -2.49 -10.28
C ILE A 386 -2.82 -2.69 -9.78
N ILE A 387 -2.58 -2.30 -8.52
CA ILE A 387 -1.29 -2.47 -7.85
C ILE A 387 -1.48 -3.36 -6.64
N GLN A 388 -1.15 -4.64 -6.83
CA GLN A 388 -0.88 -5.53 -5.70
C GLN A 388 0.50 -5.17 -5.16
N GLY A 389 0.63 -4.99 -3.86
CA GLY A 389 1.94 -4.79 -3.26
C GLY A 389 1.96 -5.21 -1.81
N SER A 390 3.10 -5.71 -1.35
CA SER A 390 3.29 -6.13 0.03
C SER A 390 3.13 -4.96 1.02
N ALA A 391 3.06 -5.28 2.31
CA ALA A 391 3.16 -4.27 3.35
C ALA A 391 4.51 -3.54 3.25
N GLY A 392 4.48 -2.21 3.16
CA GLY A 392 5.72 -1.41 3.11
C GLY A 392 6.40 -1.29 1.75
N SER A 393 5.75 -1.64 0.64
CA SER A 393 6.29 -1.47 -0.72
C SER A 393 6.12 -0.07 -1.33
N GLY A 394 5.48 0.86 -0.61
CA GLY A 394 5.33 2.27 -1.03
C GLY A 394 4.13 2.58 -1.92
N LYS A 395 3.13 1.69 -2.02
CA LYS A 395 1.92 1.85 -2.86
C LYS A 395 1.27 3.25 -2.77
N THR A 396 0.95 3.71 -1.56
CA THR A 396 0.34 5.03 -1.31
C THR A 396 1.23 6.17 -1.81
N THR A 397 2.53 6.09 -1.54
CA THR A 397 3.52 7.08 -1.99
C THR A 397 3.60 7.13 -3.51
N ILE A 398 3.61 5.98 -4.17
CA ILE A 398 3.59 5.85 -5.64
C ILE A 398 2.33 6.47 -6.24
N ALA A 399 1.16 6.26 -5.63
CA ALA A 399 -0.09 6.85 -6.07
C ALA A 399 -0.12 8.37 -5.92
N ILE A 400 0.41 8.89 -4.82
CA ILE A 400 0.58 10.32 -4.56
C ILE A 400 1.54 10.95 -5.59
N HIS A 401 2.69 10.34 -5.88
CA HIS A 401 3.62 10.83 -6.92
C HIS A 401 3.05 10.70 -8.34
N ARG A 402 2.29 9.64 -8.63
CA ARG A 402 1.53 9.51 -9.88
C ARG A 402 0.53 10.64 -10.03
N LEU A 403 -0.19 11.01 -8.98
CA LEU A 403 -1.15 12.11 -9.03
C LEU A 403 -0.46 13.45 -9.34
N ALA A 404 0.66 13.76 -8.66
CA ALA A 404 1.44 14.97 -8.96
C ALA A 404 1.91 14.99 -10.43
N TYR A 405 2.45 13.87 -10.92
CA TYR A 405 2.83 13.71 -12.33
C TYR A 405 1.66 13.90 -13.30
N LEU A 406 0.50 13.29 -13.05
CA LEU A 406 -0.68 13.40 -13.91
C LEU A 406 -1.24 14.83 -13.96
N LEU A 407 -1.32 15.52 -12.81
CA LEU A 407 -1.73 16.92 -12.74
C LEU A 407 -0.76 17.85 -13.49
N ARG A 408 0.54 17.56 -13.42
CA ARG A 408 1.57 18.28 -14.20
C ARG A 408 1.45 18.04 -15.70
N MET A 409 1.25 16.79 -16.11
CA MET A 409 1.30 16.37 -17.53
C MET A 409 -0.02 16.57 -18.27
N HIS A 410 -1.13 16.79 -17.56
CA HIS A 410 -2.44 17.04 -18.15
C HIS A 410 -3.00 18.39 -17.67
N PRO A 411 -2.68 19.53 -18.32
CA PRO A 411 -3.12 20.87 -17.88
C PRO A 411 -4.64 21.09 -17.81
N HIS A 412 -5.45 20.19 -18.39
CA HIS A 412 -6.92 20.19 -18.29
C HIS A 412 -7.44 19.40 -17.08
N MET A 413 -6.57 18.70 -16.34
CA MET A 413 -6.88 17.98 -15.12
C MET A 413 -6.83 18.96 -13.94
N THR A 414 -7.91 19.01 -13.18
CA THR A 414 -8.09 19.93 -12.06
C THR A 414 -8.08 19.14 -10.75
N PRO A 415 -7.32 19.54 -9.72
CA PRO A 415 -7.26 18.81 -8.45
C PRO A 415 -8.63 18.57 -7.82
N GLN A 416 -9.53 19.55 -7.94
CA GLN A 416 -10.90 19.49 -7.40
C GLN A 416 -11.80 18.46 -8.12
N ARG A 417 -11.37 17.91 -9.27
CA ARG A 417 -12.01 16.78 -9.95
C ARG A 417 -11.19 15.49 -9.84
N VAL A 418 -10.24 15.43 -8.92
CA VAL A 418 -9.58 14.19 -8.50
C VAL A 418 -10.11 13.81 -7.13
N ILE A 419 -10.30 12.51 -6.91
CA ILE A 419 -10.70 11.95 -5.62
C ILE A 419 -9.79 10.79 -5.21
N ILE A 420 -9.44 10.77 -3.93
CA ILE A 420 -8.73 9.67 -3.26
C ILE A 420 -9.68 9.06 -2.23
N PHE A 421 -9.95 7.77 -2.38
CA PHE A 421 -10.65 6.95 -1.39
C PHE A 421 -9.62 6.28 -0.48
N GLY A 422 -9.76 6.48 0.83
CA GLY A 422 -8.93 5.85 1.86
C GLY A 422 -9.74 4.97 2.83
N PRO A 423 -9.08 4.05 3.56
CA PRO A 423 -9.72 3.12 4.48
C PRO A 423 -10.35 3.79 5.71
N ASN A 424 -9.77 4.89 6.21
CA ASN A 424 -10.22 5.57 7.43
C ASN A 424 -9.76 7.04 7.46
N LYS A 425 -10.30 7.83 8.40
CA LYS A 425 -10.01 9.27 8.52
C LYS A 425 -8.56 9.56 8.91
N MET A 426 -8.00 8.74 9.80
CA MET A 426 -6.60 8.83 10.23
C MET A 426 -5.63 8.80 9.04
N PHE A 427 -5.82 7.84 8.14
CA PHE A 427 -5.03 7.71 6.92
C PHE A 427 -5.23 8.89 5.96
N LEU A 428 -6.46 9.39 5.83
CA LEU A 428 -6.73 10.55 4.98
C LEU A 428 -6.09 11.84 5.52
N GLN A 429 -6.07 12.06 6.84
CA GLN A 429 -5.34 13.17 7.47
C GLN A 429 -3.84 13.10 7.17
N TYR A 430 -3.26 11.89 7.16
CA TYR A 430 -1.87 11.70 6.75
C TYR A 430 -1.65 12.13 5.28
N ILE A 431 -2.51 11.73 4.34
CA ILE A 431 -2.42 12.17 2.92
C ILE A 431 -2.58 13.70 2.78
N GLN A 432 -3.52 14.31 3.52
CA GLN A 432 -3.75 15.76 3.52
C GLN A 432 -2.49 16.55 3.89
N ASN A 433 -1.62 16.00 4.75
CA ASN A 433 -0.36 16.63 5.15
C ASN A 433 0.77 16.43 4.14
N VAL A 434 0.73 15.40 3.29
CA VAL A 434 1.81 15.04 2.36
C VAL A 434 1.62 15.62 0.95
N LEU A 435 0.38 15.72 0.45
CA LEU A 435 0.11 16.30 -0.88
C LEU A 435 0.64 17.75 -1.06
N PRO A 436 0.55 18.67 -0.07
CA PRO A 436 1.04 20.03 -0.21
C PRO A 436 2.56 20.13 -0.45
N ASP A 437 3.35 19.23 0.15
CA ASP A 437 4.81 19.17 -0.03
C ASP A 437 5.21 18.84 -1.49
N LEU A 438 4.31 18.18 -2.23
CA LEU A 438 4.47 17.89 -3.66
C LEU A 438 3.85 18.97 -4.56
N GLY A 439 3.40 20.10 -3.99
CA GLY A 439 2.76 21.19 -4.71
C GLY A 439 1.34 20.87 -5.20
N VAL A 440 0.72 19.81 -4.67
CA VAL A 440 -0.65 19.40 -5.00
C VAL A 440 -1.58 19.82 -3.86
N THR A 441 -2.58 20.64 -4.16
CA THR A 441 -3.59 21.12 -3.21
C THR A 441 -4.99 20.89 -3.77
N ASP A 442 -6.02 20.98 -2.92
CA ASP A 442 -7.46 20.89 -3.27
C ASP A 442 -7.91 19.57 -3.92
N VAL A 443 -7.19 18.46 -3.71
CA VAL A 443 -7.63 17.11 -4.09
C VAL A 443 -8.68 16.61 -3.11
N GLN A 444 -9.80 16.09 -3.62
CA GLN A 444 -10.85 15.52 -2.78
C GLN A 444 -10.38 14.23 -2.11
N GLN A 445 -10.66 14.09 -0.82
CA GLN A 445 -10.18 12.98 0.01
C GLN A 445 -11.32 12.57 0.95
N THR A 446 -11.71 11.29 0.91
CA THR A 446 -12.89 10.79 1.63
C THR A 446 -12.81 9.28 1.83
N THR A 447 -13.61 8.75 2.75
CA THR A 447 -13.92 7.31 2.78
C THR A 447 -15.04 6.99 1.78
N PHE A 448 -15.20 5.72 1.40
CA PHE A 448 -16.34 5.30 0.57
C PHE A 448 -17.68 5.60 1.25
N GLU A 449 -17.74 5.43 2.57
CA GLU A 449 -18.95 5.63 3.36
C GLU A 449 -19.40 7.09 3.36
N GLU A 450 -18.51 8.02 3.71
CA GLU A 450 -18.84 9.45 3.73
C GLU A 450 -19.28 9.90 2.33
N TRP A 451 -18.53 9.52 1.30
CA TRP A 451 -18.90 9.80 -0.09
C TRP A 451 -20.29 9.26 -0.47
N ALA A 452 -20.62 8.03 -0.06
CA ALA A 452 -21.92 7.44 -0.30
C ALA A 452 -23.03 8.17 0.45
N LEU A 453 -22.84 8.48 1.74
CA LEU A 453 -23.80 9.21 2.57
C LEU A 453 -24.07 10.64 2.06
N ASP A 454 -23.03 11.33 1.60
CA ASP A 454 -23.11 12.66 0.97
C ASP A 454 -23.98 12.62 -0.29
N LEU A 455 -23.73 11.67 -1.19
CA LEU A 455 -24.51 11.51 -2.42
C LEU A 455 -25.96 11.07 -2.16
N LEU A 456 -26.16 10.15 -1.22
CA LEU A 456 -27.49 9.62 -0.86
C LEU A 456 -28.31 10.61 -0.01
N LYS A 457 -27.70 11.69 0.47
CA LYS A 457 -28.27 12.66 1.43
C LYS A 457 -28.69 12.00 2.76
N LEU A 458 -27.93 11.01 3.21
CA LEU A 458 -28.18 10.24 4.43
C LEU A 458 -27.29 10.67 5.62
N LYS A 459 -26.66 11.85 5.54
CA LYS A 459 -25.91 12.42 6.68
C LYS A 459 -26.78 12.47 7.94
N GLY A 460 -26.29 11.86 9.02
CA GLY A 460 -26.99 11.78 10.30
C GLY A 460 -27.90 10.55 10.46
N HIS A 461 -28.03 9.67 9.46
CA HIS A 461 -28.59 8.34 9.68
C HIS A 461 -27.61 7.46 10.48
N PRO A 462 -28.10 6.64 11.41
CA PRO A 462 -27.26 5.70 12.15
C PRO A 462 -26.80 4.56 11.22
N ILE A 463 -25.52 4.59 10.83
CA ILE A 463 -24.87 3.50 10.10
C ILE A 463 -24.61 2.32 11.04
N GLN A 464 -24.98 1.14 10.58
CA GLN A 464 -24.78 -0.13 11.29
C GLN A 464 -23.67 -0.94 10.61
N TYR A 465 -22.64 -1.29 11.38
CA TYR A 465 -21.59 -2.22 10.97
C TYR A 465 -21.78 -3.59 11.63
N ARG A 466 -23.02 -4.05 11.79
CA ARG A 466 -23.33 -5.30 12.52
C ARG A 466 -22.61 -6.52 11.94
N SER A 467 -22.61 -6.67 10.61
CA SER A 467 -21.83 -7.68 9.87
C SER A 467 -20.35 -7.73 10.28
N PHE A 468 -19.76 -6.58 10.61
CA PHE A 468 -18.37 -6.42 11.03
C PHE A 468 -18.16 -6.60 12.54
N TYR A 469 -19.00 -6.00 13.38
CA TYR A 469 -18.87 -6.15 14.84
C TYR A 469 -19.21 -7.58 15.29
N ASP A 470 -20.23 -8.21 14.71
CA ASP A 470 -20.64 -9.57 15.06
C ASP A 470 -19.61 -10.61 14.61
N SER A 471 -18.99 -10.45 13.43
CA SER A 471 -17.89 -11.32 12.96
C SER A 471 -16.60 -11.16 13.80
N ILE A 472 -16.36 -9.99 14.39
CA ILE A 472 -15.23 -9.76 15.31
C ILE A 472 -15.56 -10.14 16.77
N HIS A 473 -16.81 -10.03 17.22
CA HIS A 473 -17.24 -10.34 18.59
C HIS A 473 -18.32 -11.45 18.58
N PRO A 474 -17.94 -12.72 18.35
CA PRO A 474 -18.89 -13.81 18.15
C PRO A 474 -19.65 -14.17 19.42
N THR A 475 -20.90 -13.71 19.52
CA THR A 475 -21.86 -14.11 20.57
C THR A 475 -22.69 -15.34 20.18
N ASN A 476 -23.02 -15.51 18.88
CA ASN A 476 -23.65 -16.72 18.34
C ASN A 476 -23.04 -17.12 16.98
N ARG A 477 -22.45 -18.32 16.90
CA ARG A 477 -21.68 -18.78 15.73
C ARG A 477 -22.55 -19.03 14.48
N SER A 478 -23.82 -19.40 14.64
CA SER A 478 -24.71 -19.67 13.49
C SER A 478 -25.16 -18.39 12.79
N ASP A 479 -25.48 -17.35 13.56
CA ASP A 479 -26.01 -16.10 13.00
C ASP A 479 -24.91 -15.26 12.37
N ASN A 480 -23.68 -15.34 12.90
CA ASN A 480 -22.50 -14.78 12.26
C ASN A 480 -22.28 -15.31 10.84
N GLN A 481 -22.32 -16.63 10.65
CA GLN A 481 -22.15 -17.25 9.31
C GLN A 481 -23.25 -16.80 8.33
N ARG A 482 -24.47 -16.56 8.81
CA ARG A 482 -25.56 -15.98 8.01
C ARG A 482 -25.26 -14.52 7.64
N LEU A 483 -24.80 -13.71 8.59
CA LEU A 483 -24.48 -12.29 8.36
C LEU A 483 -23.31 -12.10 7.40
N GLU A 484 -22.26 -12.91 7.50
CA GLU A 484 -21.12 -12.88 6.58
C GLU A 484 -21.53 -13.24 5.15
N ARG A 485 -22.38 -14.26 4.98
CA ARG A 485 -22.98 -14.62 3.68
C ARG A 485 -23.84 -13.49 3.11
N ILE A 486 -24.64 -12.84 3.96
CA ILE A 486 -25.49 -11.71 3.57
C ILE A 486 -24.64 -10.52 3.10
N ALA A 487 -23.59 -10.16 3.83
CA ALA A 487 -22.69 -9.08 3.42
C ALA A 487 -21.98 -9.40 2.08
N LYS A 488 -21.50 -10.64 1.91
CA LYS A 488 -20.84 -11.07 0.67
C LYS A 488 -21.80 -11.08 -0.52
N LEU A 489 -23.06 -11.47 -0.29
CA LEU A 489 -24.13 -11.37 -1.27
C LEU A 489 -24.43 -9.91 -1.62
N LYS A 490 -24.62 -9.02 -0.65
CA LYS A 490 -24.87 -7.58 -0.86
C LYS A 490 -23.76 -6.90 -1.68
N GLY A 491 -22.51 -7.33 -1.48
CA GLY A 491 -21.34 -6.88 -2.23
C GLY A 491 -21.17 -7.45 -3.65
N SER A 492 -22.06 -8.34 -4.11
CA SER A 492 -21.97 -9.01 -5.42
C SER A 492 -22.69 -8.27 -6.55
N PHE A 493 -22.23 -8.50 -7.80
CA PHE A 493 -22.90 -7.99 -8.99
C PHE A 493 -24.26 -8.65 -9.23
N GLU A 494 -24.38 -9.92 -8.88
CA GLU A 494 -25.59 -10.71 -9.04
C GLU A 494 -26.72 -10.14 -8.17
N TYR A 495 -26.41 -9.71 -6.94
CA TYR A 495 -27.34 -8.99 -6.07
C TYR A 495 -27.66 -7.57 -6.57
N GLY A 496 -26.64 -6.79 -6.96
CA GLY A 496 -26.86 -5.46 -7.54
C GLY A 496 -27.76 -5.49 -8.78
N GLY A 497 -27.60 -6.49 -9.65
CA GLY A 497 -28.46 -6.72 -10.80
C GLY A 497 -29.89 -7.13 -10.44
N TRP A 498 -30.09 -7.91 -9.36
CA TRP A 498 -31.42 -8.22 -8.82
C TRP A 498 -32.11 -6.96 -8.27
N VAL A 499 -31.41 -6.12 -7.50
CA VAL A 499 -31.94 -4.85 -6.99
C VAL A 499 -32.35 -3.92 -8.15
N LEU A 500 -31.56 -3.83 -9.22
CA LEU A 500 -31.91 -3.04 -10.41
C LEU A 500 -33.12 -3.61 -11.18
N ALA A 501 -33.30 -4.94 -11.22
CA ALA A 501 -34.50 -5.56 -11.79
C ALA A 501 -35.74 -5.24 -10.93
N GLY A 502 -35.62 -5.35 -9.60
CA GLY A 502 -36.64 -4.96 -8.63
C GLY A 502 -37.02 -3.49 -8.75
N LEU A 503 -36.04 -2.60 -8.86
CA LEU A 503 -36.23 -1.16 -9.09
C LEU A 503 -37.04 -0.88 -10.36
N LYS A 504 -36.74 -1.55 -11.46
CA LYS A 504 -37.50 -1.36 -12.71
C LYS A 504 -38.97 -1.77 -12.53
N SER A 505 -39.22 -2.92 -11.91
CA SER A 505 -40.57 -3.40 -11.57
C SER A 505 -41.30 -2.44 -10.62
N TRP A 506 -40.59 -1.92 -9.61
CA TRP A 506 -41.10 -0.95 -8.65
C TRP A 506 -41.50 0.36 -9.35
N ILE A 507 -40.66 0.90 -10.23
CA ILE A 507 -40.97 2.12 -11.01
C ILE A 507 -42.21 1.90 -11.88
N ASP A 508 -42.28 0.77 -12.58
CA ASP A 508 -43.40 0.45 -13.48
C ASP A 508 -44.74 0.25 -12.75
N ARG A 509 -44.73 -0.17 -11.48
CA ARG A 509 -45.93 -0.40 -10.66
C ARG A 509 -46.32 0.78 -9.75
N LYS A 510 -45.34 1.45 -9.13
CA LYS A 510 -45.54 2.42 -8.03
C LYS A 510 -45.12 3.85 -8.35
N PHE A 511 -44.33 4.12 -9.39
CA PHE A 511 -43.76 5.45 -9.67
C PHE A 511 -44.15 6.02 -11.03
N ARG A 512 -45.44 5.96 -11.34
CA ARG A 512 -46.07 6.58 -12.52
C ARG A 512 -47.01 7.72 -12.08
N PRO A 513 -47.43 8.63 -12.98
CA PRO A 513 -48.47 9.61 -12.67
C PRO A 513 -49.70 8.92 -12.05
N PRO A 514 -50.14 9.29 -10.83
CA PRO A 514 -51.05 8.44 -10.04
C PRO A 514 -52.48 8.44 -10.57
N CYS A 515 -52.93 9.57 -11.11
CA CYS A 515 -54.29 9.82 -11.57
C CYS A 515 -54.30 10.88 -12.67
N THR A 516 -55.49 11.24 -13.15
CA THR A 516 -55.70 12.44 -13.97
C THR A 516 -55.59 13.67 -13.07
N PHE A 517 -54.85 14.69 -13.50
CA PHE A 517 -54.80 15.96 -12.78
C PHE A 517 -56.05 16.78 -13.15
N GLU A 518 -56.80 17.23 -12.15
CA GLU A 518 -58.03 18.00 -12.34
C GLU A 518 -58.14 19.06 -11.24
N ALA A 519 -58.38 20.31 -11.61
CA ALA A 519 -58.54 21.44 -10.70
C ALA A 519 -59.79 22.24 -11.10
N HIS A 520 -60.77 22.34 -10.21
CA HIS A 520 -61.98 23.12 -10.42
C HIS A 520 -61.71 24.57 -10.02
N THR A 521 -61.31 25.39 -10.98
CA THR A 521 -60.99 26.81 -10.75
C THR A 521 -62.21 27.69 -10.98
N SER A 522 -62.12 28.92 -10.50
CA SER A 522 -63.14 29.97 -10.63
C SER A 522 -63.57 30.24 -12.08
N PHE A 523 -62.68 29.95 -13.03
CA PHE A 523 -62.88 30.14 -14.48
C PHE A 523 -63.17 28.83 -15.25
N GLY A 524 -63.31 27.70 -14.55
CA GLY A 524 -63.61 26.39 -15.13
C GLY A 524 -62.67 25.28 -14.68
N THR A 525 -62.90 24.07 -15.20
CA THR A 525 -62.11 22.88 -14.86
C THR A 525 -60.85 22.79 -15.71
N PHE A 526 -59.69 22.98 -15.11
CA PHE A 526 -58.40 22.69 -15.72
C PHE A 526 -58.07 21.20 -15.55
N ARG A 527 -57.80 20.48 -16.64
CA ARG A 527 -57.62 19.01 -16.62
C ARG A 527 -56.50 18.52 -17.53
N ILE A 528 -55.69 17.58 -17.04
CA ILE A 528 -54.65 16.89 -17.80
C ILE A 528 -54.78 15.37 -17.57
N PRO A 529 -55.18 14.57 -18.59
CA PRO A 529 -55.35 13.12 -18.46
C PRO A 529 -54.09 12.38 -18.00
N GLN A 530 -54.29 11.33 -17.18
CA GLN A 530 -53.21 10.43 -16.75
C GLN A 530 -52.44 9.81 -17.93
N THR A 531 -53.14 9.50 -19.02
CA THR A 531 -52.57 8.94 -20.25
C THR A 531 -51.60 9.90 -20.93
N GLU A 532 -51.92 11.20 -20.94
CA GLU A 532 -51.05 12.26 -21.48
C GLU A 532 -49.79 12.42 -20.61
N MET A 533 -49.95 12.49 -19.28
CA MET A 533 -48.80 12.54 -18.36
C MET A 533 -47.94 11.27 -18.41
N SER A 534 -48.56 10.10 -18.61
CA SER A 534 -47.84 8.84 -18.77
C SER A 534 -47.01 8.82 -20.06
N LYS A 535 -47.55 9.39 -21.15
CA LYS A 535 -46.79 9.61 -22.38
C LYS A 535 -45.59 10.52 -22.14
N TRP A 536 -45.77 11.65 -21.45
CA TRP A 536 -44.65 12.54 -21.11
C TRP A 536 -43.57 11.82 -20.29
N PHE A 537 -43.96 10.95 -19.35
CA PHE A 537 -43.04 10.21 -18.49
C PHE A 537 -42.27 9.10 -19.22
N GLN A 538 -42.90 8.44 -20.21
CA GLN A 538 -42.32 7.29 -20.91
C GLN A 538 -41.62 7.67 -22.23
N GLU A 539 -42.09 8.71 -22.92
CA GLU A 539 -41.60 9.16 -24.23
C GLU A 539 -40.82 10.49 -24.11
N ASP A 540 -41.50 11.61 -23.85
CA ASP A 540 -40.92 12.96 -23.88
C ASP A 540 -39.69 13.09 -22.96
N TYR A 541 -39.80 12.59 -21.73
CA TYR A 541 -38.75 12.67 -20.71
C TYR A 541 -37.95 11.37 -20.53
N ARG A 542 -37.95 10.47 -21.54
CA ARG A 542 -37.31 9.14 -21.45
C ARG A 542 -35.80 9.15 -21.13
N TYR A 543 -35.12 10.25 -21.45
CA TYR A 543 -33.68 10.44 -21.20
C TYR A 543 -33.38 11.08 -19.83
N SER A 544 -34.38 11.64 -19.16
CA SER A 544 -34.23 12.16 -17.80
C SER A 544 -34.22 11.01 -16.78
N PRO A 545 -33.43 11.12 -15.69
CA PRO A 545 -33.60 10.31 -14.48
C PRO A 545 -35.03 10.38 -13.92
N TYR A 546 -35.54 9.30 -13.35
CA TYR A 546 -36.97 9.15 -13.04
C TYR A 546 -37.53 10.22 -12.08
N ALA A 547 -36.79 10.60 -11.04
CA ALA A 547 -37.18 11.68 -10.13
C ALA A 547 -37.25 13.04 -10.85
N LYS A 548 -36.34 13.29 -11.80
CA LYS A 548 -36.36 14.50 -12.64
C LYS A 548 -37.57 14.51 -13.60
N ARG A 549 -38.02 13.36 -14.11
CA ARG A 549 -39.25 13.27 -14.93
C ARG A 549 -40.49 13.74 -14.17
N ARG A 550 -40.63 13.32 -12.91
CA ARG A 550 -41.71 13.74 -12.01
C ARG A 550 -41.71 15.27 -11.85
N GLU A 551 -40.58 15.87 -11.51
CA GLU A 551 -40.46 17.34 -11.39
C GLU A 551 -40.72 18.07 -12.71
N GLN A 552 -40.25 17.53 -13.84
CA GLN A 552 -40.52 18.08 -15.17
C GLN A 552 -42.02 18.03 -15.53
N ILE A 553 -42.74 16.97 -15.15
CA ILE A 553 -44.19 16.86 -15.36
C ILE A 553 -44.94 17.83 -14.45
N ILE A 554 -44.59 17.90 -13.15
CA ILE A 554 -45.16 18.88 -12.22
C ILE A 554 -45.00 20.30 -12.78
N ARG A 555 -43.78 20.68 -13.20
CA ARG A 555 -43.51 21.99 -13.81
C ARG A 555 -44.27 22.20 -15.13
N ARG A 556 -44.51 21.15 -15.92
CA ARG A 556 -45.32 21.23 -17.15
C ARG A 556 -46.81 21.42 -16.86
N ILE A 557 -47.33 20.84 -15.78
CA ILE A 557 -48.68 21.11 -15.27
C ILE A 557 -48.79 22.59 -14.89
N GLU A 558 -47.84 23.11 -14.10
CA GLU A 558 -47.79 24.52 -13.70
C GLU A 558 -47.72 25.46 -14.91
N ASN A 559 -46.73 25.30 -15.80
CA ASN A 559 -46.60 26.14 -17.00
C ASN A 559 -47.85 26.12 -17.90
N ARG A 560 -48.54 24.97 -18.01
CA ARG A 560 -49.78 24.84 -18.79
C ARG A 560 -50.96 25.52 -18.11
N TYR A 561 -51.00 25.50 -16.78
CA TYR A 561 -51.98 26.25 -16.00
C TYR A 561 -51.75 27.76 -16.12
N ASP A 562 -50.51 28.23 -15.99
CA ASP A 562 -50.18 29.65 -16.14
C ASP A 562 -50.51 30.15 -17.57
N SER A 563 -50.33 29.30 -18.58
CA SER A 563 -50.73 29.59 -19.97
C SER A 563 -52.26 29.63 -20.16
N PHE A 564 -52.99 28.76 -19.46
CA PHE A 564 -54.46 28.73 -19.45
C PHE A 564 -55.03 29.97 -18.78
N MET A 565 -54.47 30.37 -17.63
CA MET A 565 -54.84 31.61 -16.94
C MET A 565 -54.60 32.83 -17.83
N LYS A 566 -53.42 32.95 -18.45
CA LYS A 566 -53.11 34.08 -19.35
C LYS A 566 -54.08 34.20 -20.53
N ALA A 567 -54.48 33.08 -21.13
CA ALA A 567 -55.47 33.09 -22.21
C ALA A 567 -56.85 33.59 -21.73
N LEU A 568 -57.25 33.23 -20.50
CA LEU A 568 -58.48 33.73 -19.88
C LEU A 568 -58.39 35.21 -19.49
N GLU A 569 -57.24 35.70 -19.01
CA GLU A 569 -57.02 37.13 -18.77
C GLU A 569 -57.15 37.94 -20.07
N GLU A 570 -56.62 37.42 -21.18
CA GLU A 570 -56.72 38.04 -22.51
C GLU A 570 -58.17 38.03 -23.06
N GLU A 571 -58.98 37.03 -22.72
CA GLU A 571 -60.41 36.97 -23.12
C GLU A 571 -61.35 37.78 -22.20
N THR A 572 -61.07 37.85 -20.90
CA THR A 572 -61.97 38.46 -19.89
C THR A 572 -61.59 39.90 -19.53
N GLY A 573 -60.32 40.28 -19.67
CA GLY A 573 -59.79 41.59 -19.28
C GLY A 573 -59.57 41.78 -17.78
N GLU A 574 -59.83 40.77 -16.94
CA GLU A 574 -59.55 40.78 -15.51
C GLU A 574 -58.20 40.13 -15.21
N HIS A 575 -57.40 40.72 -14.31
CA HIS A 575 -56.13 40.12 -13.89
C HIS A 575 -56.40 39.03 -12.84
N ALA A 576 -56.15 37.79 -13.21
CA ALA A 576 -56.54 36.60 -12.46
C ALA A 576 -55.35 36.04 -11.67
N ALA A 577 -55.33 36.31 -10.36
CA ALA A 577 -54.36 35.69 -9.45
C ALA A 577 -54.47 34.16 -9.47
N ARG A 578 -53.36 33.46 -9.18
CA ARG A 578 -53.28 31.99 -9.18
C ARG A 578 -54.35 31.40 -8.25
N ASP A 579 -55.23 30.55 -8.78
CA ASP A 579 -56.38 30.04 -8.03
C ASP A 579 -55.93 29.14 -6.86
N GLN A 580 -56.57 29.32 -5.70
CA GLN A 580 -56.31 28.52 -4.51
C GLN A 580 -56.64 27.03 -4.79
N SER A 581 -57.72 26.75 -5.51
CA SER A 581 -58.15 25.38 -5.88
C SER A 581 -57.10 24.66 -6.72
N PHE A 582 -56.38 25.37 -7.60
CA PHE A 582 -55.25 24.78 -8.33
C PHE A 582 -54.08 24.46 -7.41
N THR A 583 -53.79 25.36 -6.46
CA THR A 583 -52.68 25.18 -5.50
C THR A 583 -52.94 24.00 -4.56
N GLU A 584 -54.18 23.82 -4.11
CA GLU A 584 -54.63 22.68 -3.31
C GLU A 584 -54.56 21.36 -4.11
N ALA A 585 -55.14 21.32 -5.31
CA ALA A 585 -55.07 20.15 -6.20
C ALA A 585 -53.62 19.75 -6.55
N LEU A 586 -52.73 20.73 -6.76
CA LEU A 586 -51.31 20.48 -6.99
C LEU A 586 -50.59 19.93 -5.75
N SER A 587 -50.98 20.37 -4.55
CA SER A 587 -50.47 19.84 -3.28
C SER A 587 -50.92 18.41 -3.03
N GLU A 588 -52.19 18.10 -3.27
CA GLU A 588 -52.73 16.74 -3.20
C GLU A 588 -52.04 15.82 -4.22
N PHE A 589 -51.91 16.26 -5.48
CA PHE A 589 -51.22 15.49 -6.52
C PHE A 589 -49.74 15.25 -6.19
N LYS A 590 -49.04 16.23 -5.60
CA LYS A 590 -47.65 16.08 -5.08
C LYS A 590 -47.56 15.12 -3.90
N THR A 591 -48.63 14.96 -3.13
CA THR A 591 -48.74 14.04 -1.99
C THR A 591 -49.00 12.61 -2.47
N LEU A 592 -49.93 12.42 -3.41
CA LEU A 592 -50.20 11.13 -4.07
C LEU A 592 -48.98 10.63 -4.84
N TRP A 593 -48.33 11.51 -5.61
CA TRP A 593 -47.06 11.22 -6.27
C TRP A 593 -45.90 11.75 -5.41
N ARG A 594 -45.65 11.12 -4.26
CA ARG A 594 -44.56 11.54 -3.35
C ARG A 594 -43.18 11.49 -4.04
N ALA A 595 -42.28 12.39 -3.63
CA ALA A 595 -40.85 12.19 -3.89
C ALA A 595 -40.35 10.97 -3.08
N VAL A 596 -39.38 10.23 -3.63
CA VAL A 596 -38.85 9.00 -3.00
C VAL A 596 -37.33 9.02 -2.96
N THR A 597 -36.74 8.60 -1.85
CA THR A 597 -35.29 8.40 -1.75
C THR A 597 -34.90 7.02 -2.26
N ALA A 598 -33.60 6.81 -2.51
CA ALA A 598 -33.09 5.49 -2.82
C ALA A 598 -33.34 4.47 -1.69
N TYR A 599 -33.30 4.95 -0.44
CA TYR A 599 -33.58 4.15 0.76
C TYR A 599 -35.04 3.68 0.81
N ASP A 600 -36.00 4.58 0.61
CA ASP A 600 -37.43 4.22 0.61
C ASP A 600 -37.74 3.14 -0.43
N VAL A 601 -37.14 3.25 -1.62
CA VAL A 601 -37.33 2.29 -2.73
C VAL A 601 -36.64 0.97 -2.43
N TYR A 602 -35.47 0.98 -1.81
CA TYR A 602 -34.76 -0.24 -1.42
C TYR A 602 -35.55 -1.05 -0.38
N CYS A 603 -36.07 -0.40 0.67
CA CYS A 603 -36.95 -1.04 1.64
C CYS A 603 -38.21 -1.63 0.97
N ASP A 604 -38.85 -0.86 0.08
CA ASP A 604 -40.02 -1.30 -0.70
C ASP A 604 -39.76 -2.52 -1.61
N ILE A 605 -38.51 -2.74 -2.04
CA ILE A 605 -38.08 -3.92 -2.82
C ILE A 605 -37.88 -5.12 -1.89
N LEU A 606 -37.23 -4.93 -0.74
CA LEU A 606 -36.93 -6.01 0.21
C LEU A 606 -38.17 -6.52 0.96
N SER A 607 -39.14 -5.64 1.26
CA SER A 607 -40.45 -6.01 1.81
C SER A 607 -41.46 -6.44 0.73
N GLY A 608 -41.00 -6.73 -0.49
CA GLY A 608 -41.84 -7.27 -1.56
C GLY A 608 -42.26 -8.72 -1.26
N PRO A 609 -43.50 -9.14 -1.60
CA PRO A 609 -43.99 -10.49 -1.28
C PRO A 609 -43.16 -11.61 -1.93
N ASP A 610 -42.55 -11.33 -3.09
CA ASP A 610 -41.72 -12.28 -3.83
C ASP A 610 -40.24 -12.26 -3.37
N ALA A 611 -39.82 -11.30 -2.53
CA ALA A 611 -38.40 -11.03 -2.27
C ALA A 611 -37.68 -12.19 -1.58
N ALA A 612 -38.27 -12.79 -0.54
CA ALA A 612 -37.68 -13.96 0.13
C ALA A 612 -37.58 -15.18 -0.81
N TYR A 613 -38.55 -15.36 -1.71
CA TYR A 613 -38.56 -16.44 -2.69
C TYR A 613 -37.46 -16.24 -3.75
N ASP A 614 -37.35 -15.04 -4.31
CA ASP A 614 -36.29 -14.65 -5.22
C ASP A 614 -34.91 -14.85 -4.59
N LEU A 615 -34.72 -14.39 -3.34
CA LEU A 615 -33.46 -14.52 -2.62
C LEU A 615 -33.05 -15.99 -2.43
N ALA A 616 -34.00 -16.86 -2.06
CA ALA A 616 -33.77 -18.30 -1.92
C ALA A 616 -33.42 -18.95 -3.27
N GLN A 617 -34.20 -18.71 -4.32
CA GLN A 617 -34.02 -19.36 -5.62
C GLN A 617 -32.80 -18.86 -6.39
N LEU A 618 -32.53 -17.56 -6.39
CA LEU A 618 -31.45 -16.96 -7.18
C LEU A 618 -30.09 -17.13 -6.51
N PHE A 619 -30.01 -17.06 -5.18
CA PHE A 619 -28.74 -17.07 -4.44
C PHE A 619 -28.52 -18.35 -3.62
N GLN A 620 -29.37 -19.37 -3.79
CA GLN A 620 -29.26 -20.69 -3.15
C GLN A 620 -29.31 -20.61 -1.61
N LEU A 621 -29.97 -19.59 -1.08
CA LEU A 621 -30.21 -19.44 0.36
C LEU A 621 -31.30 -20.44 0.79
N ASN A 622 -31.14 -21.04 1.96
CA ASN A 622 -32.21 -21.84 2.55
C ASN A 622 -33.36 -20.94 3.06
N GLY A 623 -34.51 -21.54 3.37
CA GLY A 623 -35.70 -20.79 3.78
C GLY A 623 -35.52 -19.94 5.04
N GLU A 624 -34.68 -20.37 5.99
CA GLU A 624 -34.34 -19.58 7.18
C GLU A 624 -33.41 -18.41 6.84
N GLU A 625 -32.37 -18.64 6.02
CA GLU A 625 -31.45 -17.58 5.54
C GLU A 625 -32.19 -16.48 4.78
N ALA A 626 -33.09 -16.86 3.86
CA ALA A 626 -33.88 -15.91 3.08
C ALA A 626 -34.88 -15.13 3.96
N SER A 627 -35.55 -15.80 4.90
CA SER A 627 -36.46 -15.14 5.85
C SER A 627 -35.72 -14.20 6.80
N PHE A 628 -34.53 -14.60 7.27
CA PHE A 628 -33.66 -13.77 8.11
C PHE A 628 -33.19 -12.51 7.36
N PHE A 629 -32.88 -12.63 6.05
CA PHE A 629 -32.56 -11.47 5.20
C PHE A 629 -33.71 -10.46 5.17
N THR A 630 -34.94 -10.90 4.86
CA THR A 630 -36.08 -9.98 4.69
C THR A 630 -36.58 -9.40 6.01
N LEU A 631 -36.68 -10.20 7.08
CA LEU A 631 -37.06 -9.70 8.41
C LEU A 631 -36.09 -8.63 8.92
N ARG A 632 -34.78 -8.84 8.71
CA ARG A 632 -33.76 -7.85 9.08
C ARG A 632 -33.91 -6.55 8.29
N ALA A 633 -34.25 -6.63 7.00
CA ALA A 633 -34.52 -5.44 6.19
C ALA A 633 -35.73 -4.64 6.72
N GLU A 634 -36.79 -5.33 7.14
CA GLU A 634 -37.98 -4.72 7.76
C GLU A 634 -37.64 -4.05 9.09
N GLU A 635 -36.85 -4.70 9.96
CA GLU A 635 -36.39 -4.10 11.21
C GLU A 635 -35.58 -2.80 10.99
N MET A 636 -34.66 -2.81 10.03
CA MET A 636 -33.84 -1.64 9.69
C MET A 636 -34.70 -0.51 9.12
N ALA A 637 -35.64 -0.83 8.23
CA ALA A 637 -36.60 0.13 7.69
C ALA A 637 -37.44 0.78 8.80
N GLY A 638 -37.92 -0.02 9.76
CA GLY A 638 -38.67 0.47 10.93
C GLY A 638 -37.86 1.41 11.83
N LYS A 639 -36.54 1.21 11.95
CA LYS A 639 -35.62 2.06 12.72
C LYS A 639 -34.99 3.21 11.90
N ARG A 640 -35.19 3.22 10.57
CA ARG A 640 -34.50 4.10 9.59
C ARG A 640 -32.97 3.99 9.64
N GLU A 641 -32.48 2.81 10.00
CA GLU A 641 -31.06 2.42 10.01
C GLU A 641 -30.57 2.04 8.60
N VAL A 642 -29.27 2.18 8.36
CA VAL A 642 -28.62 1.80 7.09
C VAL A 642 -27.44 0.89 7.42
N GLU A 643 -27.36 -0.30 6.80
CA GLU A 643 -26.13 -1.10 6.85
C GLU A 643 -25.11 -0.56 5.85
N PHE A 644 -23.83 -0.54 6.24
CA PHE A 644 -22.73 -0.16 5.35
C PHE A 644 -22.73 -0.97 4.03
N ASP A 645 -23.08 -2.25 4.12
CA ASP A 645 -23.14 -3.18 2.99
C ASP A 645 -24.22 -2.80 1.95
N ASP A 646 -25.22 -2.00 2.33
CA ASP A 646 -26.30 -1.54 1.43
C ASP A 646 -25.91 -0.31 0.61
N LEU A 647 -24.88 0.43 1.01
CA LEU A 647 -24.52 1.72 0.41
C LEU A 647 -24.26 1.62 -1.10
N ALA A 648 -23.65 0.52 -1.57
CA ALA A 648 -23.38 0.30 -2.99
C ALA A 648 -24.67 0.13 -3.82
N VAL A 649 -25.65 -0.65 -3.33
CA VAL A 649 -26.92 -0.83 -4.06
C VAL A 649 -27.83 0.39 -3.93
N LEU A 650 -27.79 1.10 -2.80
CA LEU A 650 -28.45 2.39 -2.63
C LEU A 650 -27.92 3.43 -3.62
N LEU A 651 -26.60 3.49 -3.86
CA LEU A 651 -26.00 4.37 -4.87
C LEU A 651 -26.49 4.06 -6.29
N GLN A 652 -26.64 2.78 -6.65
CA GLN A 652 -27.19 2.38 -7.95
C GLN A 652 -28.67 2.77 -8.11
N ILE A 653 -29.48 2.59 -7.06
CA ILE A 653 -30.88 3.08 -7.06
C ILE A 653 -30.89 4.61 -7.21
N HIS A 654 -30.07 5.33 -6.44
CA HIS A 654 -29.96 6.78 -6.49
C HIS A 654 -29.58 7.28 -7.89
N LYS A 655 -28.59 6.64 -8.53
CA LYS A 655 -28.18 6.91 -9.91
C LYS A 655 -29.34 6.79 -10.91
N VAL A 656 -30.15 5.73 -10.84
CA VAL A 656 -31.30 5.55 -11.73
C VAL A 656 -32.41 6.58 -11.46
N LEU A 657 -32.64 6.95 -10.20
CA LEU A 657 -33.65 7.93 -9.81
C LEU A 657 -33.24 9.38 -10.16
N TYR A 658 -32.01 9.79 -9.84
CA TYR A 658 -31.57 11.19 -9.85
C TYR A 658 -30.51 11.52 -10.92
N GLY A 659 -29.82 10.51 -11.44
CA GLY A 659 -28.69 10.60 -12.38
C GLY A 659 -27.34 10.55 -11.68
N ASP A 660 -26.28 10.34 -12.47
CA ASP A 660 -24.89 10.39 -11.97
C ASP A 660 -24.48 11.84 -11.59
N PRO A 661 -23.58 12.00 -10.60
CA PRO A 661 -22.83 13.25 -10.40
C PRO A 661 -21.85 13.50 -11.56
N ALA A 662 -21.24 14.68 -11.60
CA ALA A 662 -20.17 14.95 -12.56
C ALA A 662 -18.97 14.02 -12.31
N LYS A 663 -18.48 13.35 -13.37
CA LYS A 663 -17.38 12.40 -13.28
C LYS A 663 -16.07 13.05 -12.79
N TYR A 664 -15.28 12.29 -12.03
CA TYR A 664 -13.91 12.64 -11.65
C TYR A 664 -12.94 12.39 -12.80
N GLN A 665 -11.96 13.27 -12.97
CA GLN A 665 -10.92 13.16 -14.00
C GLN A 665 -9.86 12.11 -13.66
N TYR A 666 -9.71 11.76 -12.38
CA TYR A 666 -8.94 10.60 -11.94
C TYR A 666 -9.44 10.14 -10.57
N VAL A 667 -9.46 8.82 -10.35
CA VAL A 667 -9.89 8.20 -9.09
C VAL A 667 -8.80 7.28 -8.58
N ILE A 668 -8.42 7.45 -7.33
CA ILE A 668 -7.49 6.56 -6.62
C ILE A 668 -8.26 5.88 -5.48
N VAL A 669 -8.11 4.57 -5.33
CA VAL A 669 -8.63 3.80 -4.20
C VAL A 669 -7.46 3.09 -3.53
N ASP A 670 -7.16 3.47 -2.29
CA ASP A 670 -6.20 2.73 -1.45
C ASP A 670 -6.93 1.70 -0.57
N GLU A 671 -6.21 0.63 -0.20
CA GLU A 671 -6.74 -0.57 0.45
C GLU A 671 -7.96 -1.18 -0.27
N ALA A 672 -7.95 -1.14 -1.61
CA ALA A 672 -9.06 -1.55 -2.47
C ALA A 672 -9.49 -3.02 -2.30
N GLN A 673 -8.69 -3.86 -1.64
CA GLN A 673 -9.08 -5.23 -1.29
C GLN A 673 -10.18 -5.32 -0.22
N ASP A 674 -10.40 -4.26 0.57
CA ASP A 674 -11.49 -4.21 1.56
C ASP A 674 -12.85 -3.83 0.94
N PHE A 675 -12.84 -3.34 -0.30
CA PHE A 675 -14.04 -2.99 -1.04
C PHE A 675 -14.65 -4.25 -1.67
N SER A 676 -15.97 -4.32 -1.68
CA SER A 676 -16.68 -5.32 -2.49
C SER A 676 -16.63 -4.96 -3.98
N ALA A 677 -16.80 -5.96 -4.84
CA ALA A 677 -16.85 -5.75 -6.29
C ALA A 677 -17.95 -4.72 -6.68
N MET A 678 -19.09 -4.74 -5.99
CA MET A 678 -20.17 -3.77 -6.20
C MET A 678 -19.80 -2.34 -5.75
N GLN A 679 -18.98 -2.18 -4.70
CA GLN A 679 -18.48 -0.87 -4.27
C GLN A 679 -17.48 -0.31 -5.29
N ILE A 680 -16.49 -1.11 -5.72
CA ILE A 680 -15.53 -0.70 -6.76
C ILE A 680 -16.25 -0.31 -8.04
N ARG A 681 -17.32 -1.00 -8.43
CA ARG A 681 -18.13 -0.63 -9.60
C ARG A 681 -18.83 0.72 -9.46
N CYS A 682 -19.35 1.05 -8.29
CA CYS A 682 -19.91 2.39 -8.03
C CYS A 682 -18.84 3.48 -8.15
N VAL A 683 -17.62 3.20 -7.69
CA VAL A 683 -16.46 4.10 -7.80
C VAL A 683 -16.01 4.24 -9.27
N GLU A 684 -15.81 3.14 -9.99
CA GLU A 684 -15.44 3.09 -11.42
C GLU A 684 -16.40 3.92 -12.27
N GLU A 685 -17.71 3.79 -12.06
CA GLU A 685 -18.72 4.51 -12.83
C GLU A 685 -18.62 6.04 -12.67
N THR A 686 -18.06 6.52 -11.57
CA THR A 686 -17.84 7.96 -11.33
C THR A 686 -16.52 8.49 -11.90
N ALA A 687 -15.61 7.62 -12.34
CA ALA A 687 -14.40 8.03 -13.04
C ALA A 687 -14.69 8.42 -14.50
N GLU A 688 -13.85 9.28 -15.09
CA GLU A 688 -13.64 9.30 -16.53
C GLU A 688 -13.18 7.91 -17.00
N GLU A 689 -13.53 7.56 -18.25
CA GLU A 689 -13.21 6.25 -18.82
C GLU A 689 -11.71 5.93 -18.70
N GLY A 690 -11.39 4.78 -18.11
CA GLY A 690 -10.02 4.31 -17.88
C GLY A 690 -9.26 5.01 -16.73
N SER A 691 -9.81 6.07 -16.14
CA SER A 691 -9.12 6.97 -15.21
C SER A 691 -9.19 6.51 -13.74
N LEU A 692 -8.81 5.25 -13.49
CA LEU A 692 -8.91 4.58 -12.18
C LEU A 692 -7.57 3.95 -11.76
N MET A 693 -7.24 4.05 -10.48
CA MET A 693 -6.09 3.40 -9.85
C MET A 693 -6.54 2.67 -8.58
N LEU A 694 -6.35 1.36 -8.52
CA LEU A 694 -6.65 0.53 -7.36
C LEU A 694 -5.33 0.06 -6.74
N LEU A 695 -5.16 0.30 -5.44
CA LEU A 695 -3.99 -0.10 -4.67
C LEU A 695 -4.45 -1.09 -3.61
N GLY A 696 -3.66 -2.13 -3.35
CA GLY A 696 -4.00 -3.03 -2.26
C GLY A 696 -2.95 -4.06 -1.91
N ASP A 697 -3.26 -4.83 -0.88
CA ASP A 697 -2.58 -6.07 -0.53
C ASP A 697 -3.65 -7.10 -0.17
N LEU A 698 -3.90 -8.07 -1.06
CA LEU A 698 -4.86 -9.16 -0.79
C LEU A 698 -4.60 -9.86 0.57
N GLY A 699 -3.33 -9.95 1.01
CA GLY A 699 -2.97 -10.50 2.33
C GLY A 699 -3.48 -9.68 3.53
N GLN A 700 -3.78 -8.39 3.31
CA GLN A 700 -4.33 -7.48 4.32
C GLN A 700 -5.86 -7.32 4.21
N SER A 701 -6.55 -8.16 3.41
CA SER A 701 -8.02 -8.22 3.37
C SER A 701 -8.53 -8.84 4.68
N ILE A 702 -8.82 -8.00 5.68
CA ILE A 702 -9.35 -8.37 7.00
C ILE A 702 -10.89 -8.19 7.09
N PHE A 703 -11.53 -7.98 5.96
CA PHE A 703 -12.99 -7.85 5.82
C PHE A 703 -13.52 -8.87 4.80
N SER A 704 -13.07 -10.14 4.81
CA SER A 704 -13.37 -11.09 3.72
C SER A 704 -14.83 -11.52 3.54
N PHE A 705 -15.70 -11.11 4.45
CA PHE A 705 -17.16 -11.16 4.27
C PHE A 705 -17.67 -10.09 3.29
N ARG A 706 -16.85 -9.10 2.93
CA ARG A 706 -17.18 -7.95 2.07
C ARG A 706 -16.15 -7.72 0.97
N GLY A 707 -14.88 -7.65 1.36
CA GLY A 707 -13.74 -7.39 0.48
C GLY A 707 -13.46 -8.56 -0.47
N ILE A 708 -12.68 -8.27 -1.51
CA ILE A 708 -12.26 -9.27 -2.51
C ILE A 708 -11.17 -10.22 -1.96
N GLU A 709 -11.14 -11.42 -2.52
CA GLU A 709 -10.05 -12.40 -2.33
C GLU A 709 -9.09 -12.39 -3.54
N ARG A 710 -9.55 -11.90 -4.69
CA ARG A 710 -8.80 -11.83 -5.95
C ARG A 710 -9.20 -10.61 -6.80
N TRP A 711 -8.24 -10.06 -7.53
CA TRP A 711 -8.45 -8.88 -8.39
C TRP A 711 -9.35 -9.13 -9.62
N ASP A 712 -9.50 -10.38 -10.08
CA ASP A 712 -10.37 -10.74 -11.21
C ASP A 712 -11.86 -10.73 -10.88
N GLU A 713 -12.23 -10.70 -9.59
CA GLU A 713 -13.61 -10.52 -9.13
C GLU A 713 -14.22 -9.17 -9.54
N LEU A 714 -13.38 -8.13 -9.73
CA LEU A 714 -13.83 -6.76 -9.95
C LEU A 714 -14.47 -6.50 -11.32
N LYS A 715 -14.24 -7.38 -12.31
CA LYS A 715 -14.84 -7.33 -13.68
C LYS A 715 -14.88 -5.91 -14.30
N LEU A 716 -13.79 -5.14 -14.16
CA LEU A 716 -13.67 -3.76 -14.66
C LEU A 716 -14.03 -3.66 -16.16
N GLN A 717 -14.59 -2.51 -16.55
CA GLN A 717 -15.08 -2.25 -17.91
C GLN A 717 -13.93 -2.34 -18.93
N ILE A 718 -12.84 -1.64 -18.64
CA ILE A 718 -11.57 -1.71 -19.36
C ILE A 718 -10.65 -2.68 -18.63
N LYS A 719 -9.94 -3.52 -19.38
CA LYS A 719 -8.95 -4.45 -18.82
C LYS A 719 -7.83 -3.62 -18.16
N PRO A 720 -7.55 -3.81 -16.86
CA PRO A 720 -6.49 -3.09 -16.18
C PRO A 720 -5.11 -3.58 -16.58
N GLU A 721 -4.11 -2.71 -16.43
CA GLU A 721 -2.72 -3.13 -16.25
C GLU A 721 -2.52 -3.54 -14.77
N TYR A 722 -1.81 -4.65 -14.57
CA TYR A 722 -1.53 -5.20 -13.25
C TYR A 722 -0.04 -5.08 -12.96
N TYR A 723 0.29 -4.45 -11.85
CA TYR A 723 1.64 -4.30 -11.34
C TYR A 723 1.76 -4.94 -9.96
N GLU A 724 2.90 -5.61 -9.71
CA GLU A 724 3.16 -6.28 -8.45
C GLU A 724 4.42 -5.75 -7.77
N LEU A 725 4.25 -5.17 -6.57
CA LEU A 725 5.31 -4.57 -5.77
C LEU A 725 5.60 -5.43 -4.55
N SER A 726 6.39 -6.49 -4.74
CA SER A 726 6.75 -7.44 -3.68
C SER A 726 7.79 -6.89 -2.69
N THR A 727 8.70 -6.02 -3.14
CA THR A 727 9.79 -5.46 -2.34
C THR A 727 9.29 -4.56 -1.20
N SER A 728 9.62 -4.91 0.05
CA SER A 728 9.28 -4.13 1.25
C SER A 728 10.48 -3.35 1.76
N TYR A 729 10.32 -2.03 1.87
CA TYR A 729 11.32 -1.07 2.34
C TYR A 729 11.10 -0.66 3.81
N ARG A 730 9.92 -0.96 4.35
CA ARG A 730 9.42 -0.42 5.63
C ARG A 730 9.94 -1.16 6.85
N SER A 731 9.72 -2.47 6.92
CA SER A 731 9.99 -3.28 8.10
C SER A 731 11.37 -3.95 8.02
N THR A 732 11.92 -4.33 9.16
CA THR A 732 13.21 -5.05 9.23
C THR A 732 13.11 -6.43 8.57
N ILE A 733 14.26 -6.98 8.14
CA ILE A 733 14.32 -8.33 7.52
C ILE A 733 13.66 -9.39 8.43
N PRO A 734 13.92 -9.45 9.76
CA PRO A 734 13.29 -10.43 10.64
C PRO A 734 11.76 -10.32 10.73
N ILE A 735 11.23 -9.10 10.89
CA ILE A 735 9.79 -8.84 10.95
C ILE A 735 9.11 -9.28 9.64
N THR A 736 9.70 -8.91 8.50
CA THR A 736 9.16 -9.26 7.17
C THR A 736 9.16 -10.77 6.93
N ARG A 737 10.24 -11.48 7.32
CA ARG A 737 10.31 -12.95 7.24
C ARG A 737 9.22 -13.61 8.09
N LEU A 738 9.03 -13.16 9.33
CA LEU A 738 7.98 -13.69 10.21
C LEU A 738 6.58 -13.41 9.66
N ALA A 739 6.33 -12.20 9.15
CA ALA A 739 5.06 -11.83 8.51
C ALA A 739 4.76 -12.73 7.30
N ASN A 740 5.77 -13.02 6.45
CA ASN A 740 5.60 -13.96 5.34
C ASN A 740 5.23 -15.37 5.83
N ARG A 741 5.90 -15.92 6.86
CA ARG A 741 5.55 -17.23 7.44
C ARG A 741 4.10 -17.29 7.94
N ILE A 742 3.57 -16.19 8.49
CA ILE A 742 2.19 -16.11 8.97
C ILE A 742 1.18 -16.15 7.81
N ILE A 743 1.48 -15.50 6.68
CA ILE A 743 0.53 -15.36 5.55
C ILE A 743 0.68 -16.44 4.47
N GLU A 744 1.82 -17.12 4.36
CA GLU A 744 2.10 -18.14 3.33
C GLU A 744 1.03 -19.26 3.23
N PRO A 745 0.51 -19.84 4.34
CA PRO A 745 -0.53 -20.89 4.26
C PRO A 745 -1.85 -20.40 3.67
N TRP A 746 -2.15 -19.11 3.88
CA TRP A 746 -3.27 -18.45 3.22
C TRP A 746 -2.93 -18.12 1.78
N SER A 747 -1.81 -17.43 1.52
CA SER A 747 -1.50 -16.80 0.22
C SER A 747 -1.51 -17.81 -0.92
N ARG A 748 -0.94 -19.00 -0.73
CA ARG A 748 -0.90 -20.12 -1.70
C ARG A 748 -0.46 -19.69 -3.11
N GLY A 749 0.46 -18.74 -3.19
CA GLY A 749 0.93 -18.18 -4.47
C GLY A 749 -0.08 -17.31 -5.22
N ARG A 750 -1.15 -16.80 -4.59
CA ARG A 750 -2.06 -15.80 -5.19
C ARG A 750 -1.33 -14.49 -5.56
N TYR A 751 -0.23 -14.19 -4.87
CA TYR A 751 0.69 -13.07 -5.09
C TYR A 751 2.05 -13.42 -4.47
N THR A 752 3.11 -12.72 -4.86
CA THR A 752 4.47 -12.87 -4.30
C THR A 752 4.52 -12.27 -2.90
N THR A 753 4.93 -13.06 -1.90
CA THR A 753 5.12 -12.57 -0.53
C THR A 753 6.30 -11.59 -0.43
N SER A 754 6.34 -10.82 0.66
CA SER A 754 7.15 -9.60 0.77
C SER A 754 8.64 -9.89 0.66
N LEU A 755 9.35 -9.28 -0.30
CA LEU A 755 10.81 -9.40 -0.39
C LEU A 755 11.46 -8.33 0.50
N PRO A 756 12.15 -8.68 1.60
CA PRO A 756 12.76 -7.68 2.48
C PRO A 756 14.00 -7.07 1.83
N VAL A 757 14.08 -5.74 1.81
CA VAL A 757 15.33 -5.02 1.56
C VAL A 757 16.25 -5.12 2.78
N LEU A 758 17.54 -4.83 2.62
CA LEU A 758 18.64 -5.05 3.59
C LEU A 758 18.59 -4.20 4.89
N ARG A 759 17.41 -4.03 5.49
CA ARG A 759 17.17 -3.33 6.77
C ARG A 759 17.31 -4.31 7.94
N ASN A 760 18.52 -4.42 8.46
CA ASN A 760 18.79 -5.21 9.68
C ASN A 760 18.05 -4.63 10.89
N GLY A 761 17.71 -5.48 11.86
CA GLY A 761 17.02 -5.10 13.09
C GLY A 761 17.02 -6.23 14.11
N GLU A 762 16.34 -6.02 15.23
CA GLU A 762 16.19 -7.07 16.25
C GLU A 762 15.20 -8.16 15.76
N GLU A 763 15.42 -9.41 16.22
CA GLU A 763 14.49 -10.51 15.99
C GLU A 763 13.18 -10.29 16.76
N PRO A 764 12.00 -10.64 16.20
CA PRO A 764 10.72 -10.51 16.88
C PRO A 764 10.69 -11.30 18.19
N VAL A 765 10.31 -10.65 19.29
CA VAL A 765 10.31 -11.25 20.63
C VAL A 765 8.99 -12.00 20.85
N ILE A 766 9.04 -13.31 20.69
CA ILE A 766 7.91 -14.22 20.94
C ILE A 766 8.00 -14.72 22.38
N ARG A 767 7.02 -14.39 23.24
CA ARG A 767 7.09 -14.69 24.68
C ARG A 767 5.77 -15.20 25.25
N ARG A 768 5.85 -16.32 25.98
CA ARG A 768 4.74 -16.91 26.72
C ARG A 768 4.46 -16.17 28.03
N PHE A 769 3.19 -16.02 28.35
CA PHE A 769 2.67 -15.59 29.65
C PHE A 769 1.62 -16.58 30.17
N THR A 770 1.33 -16.49 31.46
CA THR A 770 0.28 -17.26 32.14
C THR A 770 -1.06 -16.53 32.15
N ASP A 771 -1.02 -15.21 32.29
CA ASP A 771 -2.19 -14.35 32.49
C ASP A 771 -1.97 -12.95 31.89
N ASP A 772 -3.03 -12.15 31.95
CA ASP A 772 -3.03 -10.77 31.46
C ASP A 772 -2.21 -9.81 32.37
N ALA A 773 -1.99 -10.18 33.64
CA ALA A 773 -1.17 -9.39 34.57
C ALA A 773 0.32 -9.41 34.18
N GLY A 774 0.88 -10.58 33.88
CA GLY A 774 2.26 -10.70 33.39
C GLY A 774 2.48 -10.02 32.03
N ILE A 775 1.46 -10.01 31.17
CA ILE A 775 1.46 -9.26 29.90
C ILE A 775 1.56 -7.76 30.17
N ALA A 776 0.71 -7.21 31.05
CA ALA A 776 0.73 -5.80 31.41
C ALA A 776 2.06 -5.37 32.06
N GLU A 777 2.62 -6.18 32.98
CA GLU A 777 3.94 -5.93 33.58
C GLU A 777 5.06 -5.93 32.52
N ALA A 778 5.03 -6.86 31.56
CA ALA A 778 6.00 -6.89 30.47
C ALA A 778 5.93 -5.65 29.58
N ILE A 779 4.73 -5.20 29.19
CA ILE A 779 4.53 -3.95 28.44
C ILE A 779 5.07 -2.75 29.23
N PHE A 780 4.75 -2.67 30.52
CA PHE A 780 5.27 -1.62 31.40
C PHE A 780 6.80 -1.61 31.44
N SER A 781 7.45 -2.77 31.55
CA SER A 781 8.92 -2.89 31.57
C SER A 781 9.62 -2.54 30.25
N LEU A 782 8.90 -2.54 29.12
CA LEU A 782 9.43 -2.14 27.82
C LEU A 782 9.40 -0.62 27.61
N LYS A 783 8.54 0.10 28.34
CA LYS A 783 8.34 1.55 28.20
C LYS A 783 9.64 2.35 28.29
N ASP A 784 10.47 2.06 29.30
CA ASP A 784 11.73 2.78 29.52
C ASP A 784 12.74 2.50 28.39
N LYS A 785 12.83 1.25 27.92
CA LYS A 785 13.68 0.89 26.77
C LYS A 785 13.27 1.60 25.49
N TRP A 786 11.96 1.75 25.25
CA TRP A 786 11.46 2.49 24.09
C TRP A 786 11.82 3.97 24.16
N ILE A 787 11.75 4.59 25.34
CA ILE A 787 12.18 5.98 25.57
C ILE A 787 13.69 6.12 25.33
N GLU A 788 14.52 5.23 25.89
CA GLU A 788 15.98 5.19 25.66
C GLU A 788 16.33 5.06 24.16
N ARG A 789 15.60 4.18 23.45
CA ARG A 789 15.75 3.93 22.01
C ARG A 789 15.10 5.00 21.11
N LYS A 790 14.50 6.05 21.70
CA LYS A 790 13.76 7.12 21.00
C LYS A 790 12.65 6.60 20.08
N ARG A 791 11.95 5.55 20.49
CA ARG A 791 10.69 5.09 19.88
C ARG A 791 9.59 6.04 20.32
N VAL A 792 8.86 6.60 19.37
CA VAL A 792 7.82 7.61 19.63
C VAL A 792 6.44 7.00 19.44
N ASN A 793 6.24 6.21 18.39
CA ASN A 793 4.97 5.60 18.03
C ASN A 793 4.95 4.13 18.41
N ILE A 794 4.13 3.76 19.38
CA ILE A 794 4.07 2.42 19.97
C ILE A 794 2.61 1.94 19.95
N ALA A 795 2.33 0.82 19.29
CA ALA A 795 1.00 0.21 19.30
C ALA A 795 0.94 -1.06 20.13
N ILE A 796 -0.07 -1.13 21.00
CA ILE A 796 -0.50 -2.33 21.69
C ILE A 796 -1.76 -2.84 20.97
N ILE A 797 -1.65 -3.98 20.29
CA ILE A 797 -2.64 -4.51 19.36
C ILE A 797 -3.22 -5.83 19.87
N ALA A 798 -4.55 -5.96 19.75
CA ALA A 798 -5.28 -7.21 19.97
C ALA A 798 -6.34 -7.44 18.89
N ARG A 799 -6.77 -8.68 18.73
CA ARG A 799 -7.90 -9.04 17.84
C ARG A 799 -9.23 -8.41 18.31
N HIS A 800 -9.46 -8.34 19.63
CA HIS A 800 -10.71 -7.87 20.23
C HIS A 800 -10.46 -6.69 21.19
N LEU A 801 -11.34 -5.69 21.15
CA LEU A 801 -11.24 -4.48 21.97
C LEU A 801 -11.28 -4.79 23.48
N ASP A 802 -12.10 -5.76 23.91
CA ASP A 802 -12.27 -6.14 25.32
C ASP A 802 -10.96 -6.59 25.98
N THR A 803 -10.07 -7.22 25.21
CA THR A 803 -8.74 -7.62 25.68
C THR A 803 -7.84 -6.42 25.93
N LEU A 804 -7.92 -5.37 25.10
CA LEU A 804 -7.16 -4.12 25.28
C LEU A 804 -7.66 -3.34 26.50
N VAL A 805 -8.98 -3.21 26.65
CA VAL A 805 -9.59 -2.53 27.80
C VAL A 805 -9.18 -3.22 29.10
N ARG A 806 -9.35 -4.54 29.19
CA ARG A 806 -8.99 -5.34 30.38
C ARG A 806 -7.50 -5.25 30.73
N LEU A 807 -6.60 -5.36 29.75
CA LEU A 807 -5.15 -5.22 29.98
C LEU A 807 -4.77 -3.81 30.45
N ARG A 808 -5.37 -2.77 29.85
CA ARG A 808 -5.13 -1.36 30.22
C ARG A 808 -5.63 -1.04 31.63
N GLU A 809 -6.71 -1.65 32.08
CA GLU A 809 -7.22 -1.48 33.45
C GLU A 809 -6.28 -2.06 34.52
N ILE A 810 -5.45 -3.04 34.17
CA ILE A 810 -4.41 -3.61 35.05
C ILE A 810 -3.16 -2.71 35.11
N MET A 811 -2.82 -2.03 34.01
CA MET A 811 -1.66 -1.13 33.92
C MET A 811 -1.73 0.04 34.93
N PRO A 812 -0.61 0.57 35.45
CA PRO A 812 -0.62 1.76 36.30
C PRO A 812 -1.04 3.01 35.50
N PRO A 813 -1.74 4.00 36.10
CA PRO A 813 -2.34 5.13 35.37
C PRO A 813 -1.38 5.93 34.49
N ASN A 814 -0.14 6.12 34.93
CA ASN A 814 0.94 6.81 34.20
C ASN A 814 1.50 6.03 32.99
N ALA A 815 0.99 4.82 32.73
CA ALA A 815 1.29 4.00 31.56
C ALA A 815 0.01 3.58 30.81
N ARG A 816 -1.17 4.08 31.18
CA ARG A 816 -2.41 3.90 30.41
C ARG A 816 -2.42 4.85 29.22
N GLY A 817 -1.80 4.43 28.13
CA GLY A 817 -1.88 5.10 26.82
C GLY A 817 -3.32 5.30 26.33
N GLU A 818 -3.49 5.96 25.20
CA GLU A 818 -4.81 6.19 24.62
C GLU A 818 -5.45 4.87 24.14
N VAL A 819 -6.79 4.75 24.19
CA VAL A 819 -7.51 3.63 23.56
C VAL A 819 -8.25 4.18 22.36
N ILE A 820 -7.98 3.62 21.19
CA ILE A 820 -8.73 3.92 19.97
C ILE A 820 -9.74 2.81 19.75
N SER A 821 -11.01 3.12 20.00
CA SER A 821 -12.17 2.24 19.77
C SER A 821 -13.10 2.72 18.65
N ASP A 822 -12.88 3.93 18.12
CA ASP A 822 -13.72 4.59 17.13
C ASP A 822 -12.94 4.82 15.83
N PRO A 823 -13.43 4.39 14.65
CA PRO A 823 -12.80 4.67 13.34
C PRO A 823 -12.61 6.16 13.00
N SER A 824 -13.30 7.06 13.70
CA SER A 824 -13.24 8.51 13.52
C SER A 824 -12.28 9.23 14.48
N ALA A 825 -11.68 8.52 15.44
CA ALA A 825 -10.73 9.08 16.39
C ALA A 825 -9.44 9.57 15.69
N THR A 826 -8.80 10.58 16.28
CA THR A 826 -7.52 11.14 15.85
C THR A 826 -6.39 10.71 16.76
N TYR A 827 -5.21 10.39 16.22
CA TYR A 827 -4.02 9.96 16.97
C TYR A 827 -2.85 10.93 16.72
N GLU A 828 -2.34 11.53 17.78
CA GLU A 828 -1.30 12.58 17.73
C GLU A 828 0.13 12.04 18.00
N GLY A 829 0.29 10.72 18.19
CA GLY A 829 1.56 10.07 18.52
C GLY A 829 1.62 9.49 19.93
N GLY A 830 2.67 8.73 20.25
CA GLY A 830 2.88 8.14 21.57
C GLY A 830 2.53 6.65 21.66
N MET A 831 1.95 6.22 22.79
CA MET A 831 1.55 4.84 23.02
C MET A 831 0.03 4.68 22.94
N VAL A 832 -0.42 3.83 22.02
CA VAL A 832 -1.83 3.61 21.71
C VAL A 832 -2.24 2.14 21.88
N TRP A 833 -3.46 1.93 22.35
CA TRP A 833 -4.14 0.64 22.49
C TRP A 833 -5.21 0.57 21.41
N ILE A 834 -5.03 -0.29 20.41
CA ILE A 834 -5.80 -0.23 19.17
C ILE A 834 -6.13 -1.65 18.66
N PRO A 835 -7.39 -1.99 18.35
CA PRO A 835 -7.71 -3.29 17.78
C PRO A 835 -7.17 -3.36 16.36
N THR A 836 -6.80 -4.58 15.90
CA THR A 836 -6.10 -4.76 14.61
C THR A 836 -6.77 -4.09 13.41
N TYR A 837 -8.10 -4.02 13.40
CA TYR A 837 -8.85 -3.41 12.30
C TYR A 837 -8.70 -1.88 12.22
N LEU A 838 -8.49 -1.18 13.34
CA LEU A 838 -8.20 0.26 13.36
C LEU A 838 -6.71 0.56 13.15
N ALA A 839 -5.84 -0.42 13.44
CA ALA A 839 -4.40 -0.30 13.15
C ALA A 839 -4.07 -0.33 11.64
N LYS A 840 -5.02 -0.72 10.78
CA LYS A 840 -4.82 -0.79 9.33
C LYS A 840 -4.60 0.62 8.73
N GLY A 841 -3.65 0.73 7.81
CA GLY A 841 -3.19 2.00 7.25
C GLY A 841 -2.22 2.79 8.14
N LEU A 842 -2.02 2.39 9.40
CA LEU A 842 -1.07 3.03 10.34
C LEU A 842 0.29 2.32 10.37
N GLU A 843 1.28 2.97 11.01
CA GLU A 843 2.67 2.55 11.16
C GLU A 843 3.18 2.90 12.56
N PHE A 844 3.94 2.00 13.19
CA PHE A 844 4.46 2.19 14.55
C PHE A 844 5.91 1.71 14.67
N ASP A 845 6.74 2.46 15.39
CA ASP A 845 8.15 2.12 15.61
C ASP A 845 8.30 0.76 16.30
N ALA A 846 7.43 0.51 17.28
CA ALA A 846 7.29 -0.75 18.00
C ALA A 846 5.84 -1.21 18.07
N VAL A 847 5.61 -2.52 17.95
CA VAL A 847 4.28 -3.15 18.08
C VAL A 847 4.32 -4.28 19.08
N VAL A 848 3.33 -4.33 19.97
CA VAL A 848 3.06 -5.49 20.84
C VAL A 848 1.73 -6.11 20.45
N VAL A 849 1.74 -7.35 19.95
CA VAL A 849 0.54 -8.17 19.79
C VAL A 849 0.33 -8.95 21.08
N VAL A 850 -0.76 -8.67 21.80
CA VAL A 850 -0.89 -9.10 23.21
C VAL A 850 -1.39 -10.53 23.43
N ASP A 851 -2.03 -11.16 22.43
CA ASP A 851 -2.58 -12.52 22.56
C ASP A 851 -2.48 -13.30 21.23
N ALA A 852 -1.25 -13.61 20.81
CA ALA A 852 -0.89 -14.38 19.61
C ALA A 852 -1.02 -15.92 19.80
N SER A 853 -2.01 -16.34 20.58
CA SER A 853 -2.20 -17.73 21.00
C SER A 853 -2.94 -18.56 19.94
N SER A 854 -2.68 -19.87 19.89
CA SER A 854 -3.43 -20.83 19.07
C SER A 854 -4.95 -20.68 19.24
N SER A 855 -5.44 -20.53 20.47
CA SER A 855 -6.88 -20.35 20.74
C SER A 855 -7.52 -19.10 20.12
N GLN A 856 -6.72 -18.10 19.72
CA GLN A 856 -7.17 -16.87 19.06
C GLN A 856 -7.08 -16.94 17.53
N TYR A 857 -6.31 -17.90 16.98
CA TYR A 857 -5.89 -17.91 15.57
C TYR A 857 -6.00 -19.27 14.85
N GLU A 858 -6.15 -20.39 15.56
CA GLU A 858 -6.49 -21.72 15.03
C GLU A 858 -8.02 -21.89 14.92
N SER A 859 -8.64 -21.04 14.09
CA SER A 859 -9.97 -21.28 13.54
C SER A 859 -9.86 -21.87 12.14
N GLU A 860 -10.89 -22.60 11.68
CA GLU A 860 -11.04 -23.02 10.27
C GLU A 860 -11.16 -21.84 9.28
N ASP A 861 -11.24 -20.61 9.80
CA ASP A 861 -11.37 -19.37 9.06
C ASP A 861 -10.01 -18.72 8.76
N ASP A 862 -9.72 -18.63 7.45
CA ASP A 862 -8.61 -17.93 6.80
C ASP A 862 -8.44 -16.45 7.23
N LEU A 863 -9.48 -15.83 7.80
CA LEU A 863 -9.45 -14.45 8.30
C LEU A 863 -8.51 -14.25 9.50
N ALA A 864 -8.38 -15.23 10.38
CA ALA A 864 -7.58 -15.09 11.60
C ALA A 864 -6.09 -14.88 11.28
N GLN A 865 -5.56 -15.62 10.31
CA GLN A 865 -4.16 -15.52 9.85
C GLN A 865 -3.86 -14.10 9.34
N ARG A 866 -4.80 -13.51 8.60
CA ARG A 866 -4.70 -12.16 8.03
C ARG A 866 -4.75 -11.07 9.10
N PHE A 867 -5.52 -11.25 10.17
CA PHE A 867 -5.43 -10.35 11.34
C PHE A 867 -4.02 -10.37 11.96
N LEU A 868 -3.41 -11.54 12.15
CA LEU A 868 -2.06 -11.60 12.72
C LEU A 868 -1.01 -11.00 11.78
N TYR A 869 -1.13 -11.22 10.46
CA TYR A 869 -0.29 -10.60 9.43
C TYR A 869 -0.42 -9.07 9.40
N VAL A 870 -1.64 -8.52 9.43
CA VAL A 870 -1.85 -7.07 9.48
C VAL A 870 -1.21 -6.47 10.73
N ALA A 871 -1.42 -7.09 11.91
CA ALA A 871 -0.83 -6.62 13.16
C ALA A 871 0.71 -6.61 13.12
N ALA A 872 1.32 -7.71 12.68
CA ALA A 872 2.78 -7.83 12.57
C ALA A 872 3.38 -6.81 11.57
N THR A 873 2.71 -6.58 10.44
CA THR A 873 3.18 -5.65 9.39
C THR A 873 3.01 -4.16 9.72
N ARG A 874 2.45 -3.80 10.88
CA ARG A 874 2.46 -2.40 11.35
C ARG A 874 3.81 -1.98 11.95
N ALA A 875 4.67 -2.94 12.29
CA ALA A 875 5.92 -2.69 13.01
C ALA A 875 7.07 -2.28 12.08
N LEU A 876 7.71 -1.15 12.40
CA LEU A 876 8.87 -0.63 11.65
C LEU A 876 10.21 -1.21 12.13
N HIS A 877 10.41 -1.30 13.45
CA HIS A 877 11.70 -1.69 14.04
C HIS A 877 11.62 -2.84 15.04
N GLU A 878 10.60 -2.86 15.91
CA GLU A 878 10.50 -3.83 17.02
C GLU A 878 9.11 -4.47 17.03
N LEU A 879 9.06 -5.80 17.11
CA LEU A 879 7.81 -6.58 17.16
C LEU A 879 7.85 -7.55 18.34
N PHE A 880 6.83 -7.47 19.20
CA PHE A 880 6.62 -8.35 20.34
C PHE A 880 5.33 -9.14 20.12
N LEU A 881 5.40 -10.46 20.30
CA LEU A 881 4.27 -11.39 20.13
C LEU A 881 4.09 -12.16 21.43
N PHE A 882 3.13 -11.71 22.22
CA PHE A 882 2.81 -12.29 23.52
C PHE A 882 1.65 -13.26 23.39
N TYR A 883 1.73 -14.41 24.08
CA TYR A 883 0.73 -15.47 23.98
C TYR A 883 0.54 -16.21 25.30
N LYS A 884 -0.62 -16.85 25.45
CA LYS A 884 -1.02 -17.68 26.59
C LYS A 884 -1.24 -19.12 26.13
N GLY A 885 -0.80 -20.09 26.92
CA GLY A 885 -0.88 -21.51 26.52
C GLY A 885 0.07 -21.84 25.36
N SER A 886 -0.49 -22.16 24.19
CA SER A 886 0.24 -22.50 22.96
C SER A 886 0.28 -21.30 22.00
N PRO A 887 1.43 -21.00 21.36
CA PRO A 887 1.51 -19.94 20.35
C PRO A 887 1.01 -20.44 19.00
N TYR A 888 0.51 -19.52 18.16
CA TYR A 888 0.11 -19.84 16.79
C TYR A 888 1.26 -20.54 16.00
N PRO A 889 1.02 -21.62 15.22
CA PRO A 889 2.09 -22.50 14.73
C PRO A 889 3.18 -21.82 13.89
N ALA A 890 2.82 -20.82 13.06
CA ALA A 890 3.77 -20.06 12.22
C ALA A 890 4.77 -19.19 13.01
N LEU A 891 4.62 -19.11 14.34
CA LEU A 891 5.54 -18.39 15.24
C LEU A 891 6.72 -19.25 15.69
N ILE A 892 6.62 -20.59 15.67
CA ILE A 892 7.67 -21.51 16.17
C ILE A 892 8.52 -22.11 15.04
N SER A 893 7.99 -22.14 13.81
CA SER A 893 8.57 -22.79 12.62
C SER A 893 9.85 -22.13 12.10
#